data_AF-A0A9D2KAK2-F1
#
_entry.id   AF-A0A9D2KAK2-F1
#
_cell.length_a   1.000
_cell.length_b   1.000
_cell.length_c   1.000
_cell.angle_alpha   90.00
_cell.angle_beta   90.00
_cell.angle_gamma   90.00
#
_symmetry.space_group_name_H-M   'P 1'
#
loop_
_entity.id
_entity.type
_entity.pdbx_description
1 polymer ?
#
loop_
_entity_poly.entity_id
_entity_poly.type
_entity_poly.pdbx_seq_one_letter_code
_entity_poly.pdbx_strand_id
1 'polypeptide(L)'
;MKKIIITTISLAALLLTGACSVDEKLSGDNGPEATLTLNLGLEGAVQTKAIGDGTGADRLIYAVFDENGTRIQGIEQVDKNVSFPATETITLAKGQTYRIAFWAQDADCQAYTVSDDMKVTVDYSGAAANDETRDAFFKTVDVTVTGNAELDVELTRPFAQLNVGVYEDDWNAGVASGIVIATSKAVVKQAASTLNLLDGTVSDPVDVTFDFAAIPAEALSVDLDGDGTAETYKYLSMNYILPFDETTGDASTTLSDLEFTFHPEAGNDITLTQGLDAVPVQRNWRTNIIGQLLSGDLQLNISIDSKFNNDNNVEAPTTTVIYNADQLAAALTSDAAQIAVTLGADIDLPISDLGQQTGGSGEYKLGGENTESILIDLNNHTLNLTTSYMSKLGAKNDDAVFTIQNGTMTSSSTGGTWNIYDLTFANCNYKIEDVVFEKSIAFTNDNRTVTMNDVTINEQNGDYYAMWISAVGQNITIDGLTLSSTGRGIKIDEEYVNNPAKVTLNISNSKFTTVSKAAIMVDSKEGAEIHVTNVDIANVAADPIFTVWVDEGAKDYADKVIVNGALVKVEGSADMAVANADELLEAMALLKAESEESVSIYLIDDINLQGTAWTPVHSRRPFVLDGNGHTISNLTTSTIEASSGFPAVSMFSGNNKSAEFRNLNIDKANITGDGSENCCGAVLLAVANTTEVTAVIENVTISNSTVSNCEHSSVFVGYSYWTPVSLKDCTAESCTVNSNGNAGALLGINNTKSFSAENCAVNNCTISNTGIVALLSPRAGIYIGTWQAQTYPEPTLTNCSHQNSKAVNYKTESEDEIGRIVK
;
A
#
# COMPACT_ATOMS: atom_id res chain seq x y z
N MET A 1 17.85 63.61 -2.13
CA MET A 1 18.09 64.67 -3.15
C MET A 1 19.60 64.80 -3.34
N LYS A 2 20.11 64.88 -4.58
CA LYS A 2 21.54 64.77 -4.99
C LYS A 2 22.11 63.34 -4.93
N LYS A 3 22.98 62.89 -5.85
CA LYS A 3 23.20 63.29 -7.26
C LYS A 3 24.03 62.16 -7.91
N ILE A 4 23.58 61.61 -9.04
CA ILE A 4 24.38 60.68 -9.84
C ILE A 4 25.58 61.45 -10.42
N ILE A 5 26.78 60.87 -10.33
CA ILE A 5 27.97 61.30 -11.07
C ILE A 5 28.49 60.09 -11.83
N ILE A 6 28.29 60.12 -13.14
CA ILE A 6 28.92 59.21 -14.10
C ILE A 6 30.35 59.72 -14.34
N THR A 7 31.34 58.84 -14.23
CA THR A 7 32.73 59.18 -14.57
C THR A 7 33.17 58.34 -15.76
N THR A 8 33.28 58.99 -16.93
CA THR A 8 33.82 58.39 -18.14
C THR A 8 35.34 58.28 -18.08
N ILE A 9 35.89 57.14 -18.52
CA ILE A 9 37.32 57.00 -18.84
C ILE A 9 37.43 56.70 -20.34
N SER A 10 38.38 57.35 -21.00
CA SER A 10 38.52 57.41 -22.46
C SER A 10 39.79 56.73 -22.96
N LEU A 11 39.70 56.21 -24.19
CA LEU A 11 40.77 55.51 -24.93
C LEU A 11 42.11 56.27 -25.02
N ALA A 12 43.21 55.50 -24.98
CA ALA A 12 44.45 55.80 -25.71
C ALA A 12 45.20 54.49 -26.04
N ALA A 13 45.86 54.43 -27.20
CA ALA A 13 46.34 53.18 -27.83
C ALA A 13 47.87 52.98 -27.82
N LEU A 14 48.33 51.79 -28.21
CA LEU A 14 49.59 51.60 -28.95
C LEU A 14 49.52 50.39 -29.92
N LEU A 15 50.36 50.38 -30.97
CA LEU A 15 50.10 49.77 -32.29
C LEU A 15 51.20 48.82 -32.82
N LEU A 16 50.92 48.26 -34.02
CA LEU A 16 51.75 47.44 -34.95
C LEU A 16 51.63 45.91 -34.74
N THR A 17 51.53 45.01 -35.74
CA THR A 17 51.26 45.03 -37.22
C THR A 17 50.98 43.58 -37.68
N GLY A 18 50.30 43.27 -38.79
CA GLY A 18 49.58 44.07 -39.79
C GLY A 18 49.06 43.24 -40.98
N ALA A 19 48.16 43.83 -41.80
CA ALA A 19 47.50 43.32 -43.02
C ALA A 19 46.57 42.09 -42.86
N CYS A 20 45.38 42.00 -43.50
CA CYS A 20 44.83 42.77 -44.63
C CYS A 20 43.34 43.16 -44.42
N SER A 21 42.85 44.08 -45.24
CA SER A 21 41.57 44.83 -45.12
C SER A 21 40.26 44.05 -45.27
N VAL A 22 39.24 44.45 -44.50
CA VAL A 22 37.91 44.85 -45.04
C VAL A 22 37.27 45.93 -44.15
N ASP A 23 36.34 46.71 -44.73
CA ASP A 23 35.83 47.99 -44.23
C ASP A 23 35.00 47.97 -42.94
N GLU A 24 34.96 49.12 -42.25
CA GLU A 24 33.83 49.49 -41.40
C GLU A 24 32.52 49.38 -42.19
N LYS A 25 31.65 48.47 -41.75
CA LYS A 25 30.26 48.47 -42.20
C LYS A 25 29.35 48.16 -41.02
N LEU A 26 28.49 49.13 -40.69
CA LEU A 26 27.21 48.87 -40.03
C LEU A 26 26.32 48.09 -41.01
N SER A 27 26.64 46.81 -41.21
CA SER A 27 25.79 45.86 -41.94
C SER A 27 24.91 45.14 -40.95
N GLY A 28 23.60 45.14 -41.21
CA GLY A 28 22.65 44.30 -40.49
C GLY A 28 23.11 42.84 -40.50
N ASP A 29 22.89 42.18 -39.37
CA ASP A 29 23.41 40.88 -39.01
C ASP A 29 22.76 39.73 -39.82
N ASN A 30 23.14 39.65 -41.10
CA ASN A 30 22.54 38.77 -42.12
C ASN A 30 23.34 37.45 -42.35
N GLY A 31 24.34 37.13 -41.51
CA GLY A 31 24.99 35.82 -41.52
C GLY A 31 24.09 34.73 -40.92
N PRO A 32 24.31 33.44 -41.22
CA PRO A 32 23.51 32.34 -40.65
C PRO A 32 23.78 32.08 -39.16
N GLU A 33 24.78 32.73 -38.58
CA GLU A 33 25.23 32.57 -37.19
C GLU A 33 25.10 33.89 -36.42
N ALA A 34 25.00 33.81 -35.09
CA ALA A 34 25.01 34.92 -34.13
C ALA A 34 25.92 34.59 -32.93
N THR A 35 26.47 35.62 -32.29
CA THR A 35 27.24 35.51 -31.05
C THR A 35 26.37 35.82 -29.84
N LEU A 36 26.36 34.90 -28.88
CA LEU A 36 25.76 35.04 -27.56
C LEU A 36 26.88 35.33 -26.54
N THR A 37 26.76 36.45 -25.84
CA THR A 37 27.59 36.77 -24.65
C THR A 37 26.85 36.30 -23.41
N LEU A 38 27.53 35.54 -22.55
CA LEU A 38 26.99 34.97 -21.33
C LEU A 38 27.70 35.60 -20.13
N ASN A 39 26.97 36.32 -19.27
CA ASN A 39 27.50 36.88 -18.04
C ASN A 39 27.13 35.94 -16.89
N LEU A 40 28.10 35.17 -16.39
CA LEU A 40 27.89 34.12 -15.40
C LEU A 40 28.15 34.67 -13.99
N GLY A 41 27.15 34.60 -13.11
CA GLY A 41 27.23 34.94 -11.70
C GLY A 41 26.88 33.74 -10.80
N LEU A 42 27.34 33.77 -9.55
CA LEU A 42 27.01 32.78 -8.53
C LEU A 42 26.10 33.42 -7.48
N GLU A 43 25.06 32.72 -7.06
CA GLU A 43 24.15 33.19 -6.00
C GLU A 43 24.89 33.32 -4.65
N GLY A 44 24.72 34.47 -3.98
CA GLY A 44 25.32 34.76 -2.67
C GLY A 44 26.70 35.44 -2.69
N ALA A 45 27.40 35.50 -3.84
CA ALA A 45 28.80 35.95 -3.98
C ALA A 45 29.08 37.46 -3.75
N VAL A 46 28.26 38.15 -2.95
CA VAL A 46 28.37 39.59 -2.63
C VAL A 46 28.75 39.82 -1.16
N GLN A 47 28.73 38.78 -0.32
CA GLN A 47 29.02 38.85 1.12
C GLN A 47 30.49 38.50 1.45
N THR A 48 30.90 38.74 2.69
CA THR A 48 32.31 38.63 3.13
C THR A 48 32.66 37.28 3.76
N LYS A 49 33.58 36.53 3.16
CA LYS A 49 34.40 35.47 3.79
C LYS A 49 33.68 34.68 4.87
N ALA A 50 32.72 33.87 4.45
CA ALA A 50 31.98 32.93 5.28
C ALA A 50 31.73 31.63 4.51
N ILE A 51 31.54 30.53 5.24
CA ILE A 51 31.11 29.25 4.68
C ILE A 51 29.80 29.41 3.90
N GLY A 52 29.77 28.92 2.66
CA GLY A 52 28.68 29.11 1.72
C GLY A 52 28.61 30.51 1.10
N ASP A 53 29.67 31.32 1.11
CA ASP A 53 29.69 32.60 0.37
C ASP A 53 29.92 32.45 -1.15
N GLY A 54 30.27 31.24 -1.61
CA GLY A 54 30.48 30.93 -3.03
C GLY A 54 31.78 31.46 -3.64
N THR A 55 32.65 32.11 -2.86
CA THR A 55 33.90 32.70 -3.38
C THR A 55 35.01 31.68 -3.65
N GLY A 56 34.85 30.43 -3.20
CA GLY A 56 35.77 29.32 -3.49
C GLY A 56 35.67 28.77 -4.92
N ALA A 57 34.54 28.96 -5.61
CA ALA A 57 34.35 28.42 -6.95
C ALA A 57 35.19 29.20 -8.00
N ASP A 58 36.19 28.54 -8.58
CA ASP A 58 37.11 29.10 -9.58
C ASP A 58 37.27 28.22 -10.84
N ARG A 59 36.46 27.17 -11.01
CA ARG A 59 36.39 26.33 -12.22
C ARG A 59 34.99 26.36 -12.83
N LEU A 60 34.94 26.43 -14.16
CA LEU A 60 33.72 26.46 -14.96
C LEU A 60 33.74 25.34 -16.02
N ILE A 61 32.67 24.56 -16.08
CA ILE A 61 32.42 23.55 -17.10
C ILE A 61 31.07 23.86 -17.78
N TYR A 62 31.02 23.88 -19.11
CA TYR A 62 29.75 24.01 -19.85
C TYR A 62 29.75 23.33 -21.21
N ALA A 63 28.55 22.95 -21.67
CA ALA A 63 28.33 22.37 -22.99
C ALA A 63 27.00 22.80 -23.61
N VAL A 64 26.92 22.71 -24.94
CA VAL A 64 25.76 23.12 -25.74
C VAL A 64 25.06 21.89 -26.33
N PHE A 65 23.73 21.93 -26.26
CA PHE A 65 22.78 20.90 -26.64
C PHE A 65 21.71 21.50 -27.57
N ASP A 66 21.07 20.65 -28.37
CA ASP A 66 19.89 21.05 -29.15
C ASP A 66 18.63 21.19 -28.27
N GLU A 67 17.51 21.61 -28.87
CA GLU A 67 16.22 21.77 -28.19
C GLU A 67 15.67 20.49 -27.55
N ASN A 68 16.17 19.32 -27.95
CA ASN A 68 15.77 18.01 -27.40
C ASN A 68 16.75 17.51 -26.32
N GLY A 69 17.75 18.32 -25.95
CA GLY A 69 18.80 17.93 -25.00
C GLY A 69 19.87 17.00 -25.58
N THR A 70 20.00 16.92 -26.91
CA THR A 70 21.06 16.10 -27.54
C THR A 70 22.36 16.89 -27.67
N ARG A 71 23.48 16.28 -27.27
CA ARG A 71 24.80 16.92 -27.25
C ARG A 71 25.28 17.31 -28.65
N ILE A 72 25.59 18.60 -28.86
CA ILE A 72 26.07 19.10 -30.15
C ILE A 72 27.58 18.83 -30.29
N GLN A 73 27.92 17.69 -30.86
CA GLN A 73 29.28 17.19 -31.08
C GLN A 73 30.21 18.13 -31.88
N GLY A 74 29.66 19.14 -32.59
CA GLY A 74 30.44 20.17 -33.28
C GLY A 74 30.89 21.33 -32.39
N ILE A 75 30.46 21.38 -31.13
CA ILE A 75 30.83 22.37 -30.13
C ILE A 75 31.47 21.62 -28.97
N GLU A 76 32.78 21.79 -28.76
CA GLU A 76 33.51 21.14 -27.67
C GLU A 76 32.97 21.60 -26.30
N GLN A 77 33.01 20.71 -25.31
CA GLN A 77 32.75 21.07 -23.91
C GLN A 77 33.88 21.98 -23.44
N VAL A 78 33.54 23.07 -22.76
CA VAL A 78 34.52 23.95 -22.12
C VAL A 78 34.71 23.48 -20.69
N ASP A 79 35.96 23.32 -20.27
CA ASP A 79 36.39 23.06 -18.89
C ASP A 79 37.65 23.90 -18.63
N LYS A 80 37.56 24.87 -17.72
CA LYS A 80 38.66 25.82 -17.44
C LYS A 80 38.49 26.53 -16.10
N ASN A 81 39.60 27.00 -15.55
CA ASN A 81 39.57 27.93 -14.42
C ASN A 81 39.13 29.34 -14.86
N VAL A 82 38.36 30.01 -14.01
CA VAL A 82 37.77 31.34 -14.18
C VAL A 82 37.80 32.10 -12.85
N SER A 83 37.36 33.35 -12.85
CA SER A 83 37.00 34.07 -11.63
C SER A 83 35.59 34.60 -11.84
N PHE A 84 34.66 34.30 -10.93
CA PHE A 84 33.29 34.78 -11.02
C PHE A 84 33.15 36.21 -10.46
N PRO A 85 32.31 37.07 -11.05
CA PRO A 85 31.50 36.84 -12.25
C PRO A 85 32.35 36.75 -13.52
N ALA A 86 32.02 35.78 -14.38
CA ALA A 86 32.76 35.45 -15.59
C ALA A 86 31.98 35.83 -16.86
N THR A 87 32.67 36.03 -18.00
CA THR A 87 32.02 36.32 -19.28
C THR A 87 32.49 35.35 -20.36
N GLU A 88 31.54 34.61 -20.94
CA GLU A 88 31.77 33.67 -22.03
C GLU A 88 31.13 34.15 -23.34
N THR A 89 31.66 33.71 -24.49
CA THR A 89 31.08 34.03 -25.80
C THR A 89 30.97 32.79 -26.67
N ILE A 90 29.76 32.45 -27.12
CA ILE A 90 29.47 31.29 -27.96
C ILE A 90 28.87 31.78 -29.28
N THR A 91 29.23 31.16 -30.41
CA THR A 91 28.61 31.45 -31.71
C THR A 91 27.72 30.28 -32.14
N LEU A 92 26.46 30.57 -32.46
CA LEU A 92 25.40 29.59 -32.69
C LEU A 92 24.57 29.95 -33.93
N ALA A 93 23.97 28.96 -34.60
CA ALA A 93 23.16 29.21 -35.80
C ALA A 93 21.81 29.89 -35.47
N LYS A 94 21.43 30.89 -36.28
CA LYS A 94 20.18 31.65 -36.11
C LYS A 94 18.94 30.83 -36.45
N GLY A 95 17.86 31.14 -35.77
CA GLY A 95 16.56 30.49 -35.92
C GLY A 95 16.47 29.11 -35.27
N GLN A 96 17.40 28.77 -34.38
CA GLN A 96 17.44 27.51 -33.63
C GLN A 96 17.31 27.79 -32.12
N THR A 97 16.77 26.82 -31.38
CA THR A 97 16.77 26.83 -29.91
C THR A 97 17.85 25.87 -29.42
N TYR A 98 18.63 26.32 -28.44
CA TYR A 98 19.69 25.55 -27.80
C TYR A 98 19.48 25.51 -26.30
N ARG A 99 19.91 24.41 -25.68
CA ARG A 99 20.05 24.28 -24.24
C ARG A 99 21.53 24.36 -23.88
N ILE A 100 21.87 25.18 -22.90
CA ILE A 100 23.24 25.34 -22.41
C ILE A 100 23.24 25.04 -20.91
N ALA A 101 23.98 24.00 -20.52
CA ALA A 101 24.19 23.63 -19.12
C ALA A 101 25.55 24.13 -18.65
N PHE A 102 25.58 24.65 -17.42
CA PHE A 102 26.75 25.18 -16.74
C PHE A 102 26.93 24.49 -15.39
N TRP A 103 28.18 24.21 -15.04
CA TRP A 103 28.63 23.73 -13.74
C TRP A 103 29.80 24.61 -13.28
N ALA A 104 29.80 25.02 -12.01
CA ALA A 104 30.89 25.75 -11.39
C ALA A 104 31.23 25.11 -10.04
N GLN A 105 32.52 25.05 -9.71
CA GLN A 105 33.05 24.45 -8.48
C GLN A 105 34.42 25.04 -8.14
N ASP A 106 34.93 24.74 -6.95
CA ASP A 106 36.35 24.90 -6.62
C ASP A 106 37.21 23.96 -7.49
N ALA A 107 38.34 24.44 -8.03
CA ALA A 107 39.26 23.64 -8.84
C ALA A 107 40.06 22.59 -8.05
N ASP A 108 40.28 22.80 -6.75
CA ASP A 108 40.95 21.84 -5.87
C ASP A 108 39.99 20.70 -5.42
N CYS A 109 38.68 20.88 -5.62
CA CYS A 109 37.65 19.89 -5.30
C CYS A 109 37.66 18.68 -6.24
N GLN A 110 37.82 17.48 -5.64
CA GLN A 110 37.89 16.20 -6.36
C GLN A 110 36.60 15.36 -6.27
N ALA A 111 35.58 15.84 -5.55
CA ALA A 111 34.33 15.10 -5.32
C ALA A 111 33.42 15.00 -6.55
N TYR A 112 33.71 15.71 -7.64
CA TYR A 112 32.80 15.86 -8.79
C TYR A 112 33.45 15.45 -10.11
N THR A 113 32.76 14.57 -10.85
CA THR A 113 33.09 14.23 -12.24
C THR A 113 31.95 14.67 -13.15
N VAL A 114 32.22 15.59 -14.07
CA VAL A 114 31.25 16.04 -15.09
C VAL A 114 31.54 15.33 -16.42
N SER A 115 30.52 14.70 -16.98
CA SER A 115 30.57 14.03 -18.30
C SER A 115 30.30 15.01 -19.46
N ASP A 116 30.60 14.62 -20.70
CA ASP A 116 30.31 15.44 -21.90
C ASP A 116 28.79 15.68 -22.10
N ASP A 117 27.96 14.74 -21.65
CA ASP A 117 26.49 14.87 -21.60
C ASP A 117 25.99 15.70 -20.40
N MET A 118 26.89 16.36 -19.66
CA MET A 118 26.61 17.21 -18.48
C MET A 118 25.81 16.50 -17.37
N LYS A 119 26.06 15.20 -17.17
CA LYS A 119 25.76 14.51 -15.91
C LYS A 119 26.94 14.62 -14.96
N VAL A 120 26.65 14.91 -13.70
CA VAL A 120 27.61 14.99 -12.60
C VAL A 120 27.48 13.73 -11.75
N THR A 121 28.60 13.05 -11.52
CA THR A 121 28.73 12.01 -10.50
C THR A 121 29.44 12.61 -9.29
N VAL A 122 28.86 12.38 -8.10
CA VAL A 122 29.38 12.81 -6.80
C VAL A 122 30.06 11.62 -6.13
N ASP A 123 31.36 11.75 -5.87
CA ASP A 123 32.12 10.81 -5.06
C ASP A 123 32.03 11.22 -3.58
N TYR A 124 31.56 10.30 -2.74
CA TYR A 124 31.52 10.44 -1.28
C TYR A 124 32.59 9.58 -0.58
N SER A 125 33.42 8.84 -1.32
CA SER A 125 34.39 7.92 -0.74
C SER A 125 35.53 8.68 -0.03
N GLY A 126 35.66 8.47 1.28
CA GLY A 126 36.63 9.21 2.10
C GLY A 126 36.36 10.71 2.17
N ALA A 127 35.10 11.13 1.97
CA ALA A 127 34.67 12.52 2.15
C ALA A 127 35.03 13.00 3.56
N ALA A 128 35.74 14.12 3.68
CA ALA A 128 35.94 14.79 4.96
C ALA A 128 34.69 15.62 5.31
N ALA A 129 34.35 15.69 6.60
CA ALA A 129 33.44 16.71 7.08
C ALA A 129 34.04 18.12 6.95
N ASN A 130 33.22 19.17 7.02
CA ASN A 130 33.65 20.57 7.06
C ASN A 130 34.48 21.02 5.83
N ASP A 131 34.37 20.31 4.70
CA ASP A 131 35.11 20.58 3.47
C ASP A 131 34.36 21.61 2.59
N GLU A 132 34.78 22.87 2.70
CA GLU A 132 34.19 23.99 1.94
C GLU A 132 34.53 23.96 0.44
N THR A 133 35.53 23.19 -0.01
CA THR A 133 35.83 23.05 -1.45
C THR A 133 34.68 22.36 -2.20
N ARG A 134 33.77 21.71 -1.46
CA ARG A 134 32.58 21.04 -2.00
C ARG A 134 31.43 21.99 -2.35
N ASP A 135 31.56 23.30 -2.13
CA ASP A 135 30.58 24.24 -2.66
C ASP A 135 30.62 24.26 -4.20
N ALA A 136 29.45 24.26 -4.82
CA ALA A 136 29.29 24.15 -6.27
C ALA A 136 27.96 24.74 -6.72
N PHE A 137 27.88 25.11 -8.00
CA PHE A 137 26.74 25.79 -8.59
C PHE A 137 26.44 25.25 -9.97
N PHE A 138 25.17 25.30 -10.37
CA PHE A 138 24.77 24.95 -11.72
C PHE A 138 23.67 25.84 -12.26
N LYS A 139 23.54 25.86 -13.59
CA LYS A 139 22.37 26.41 -14.28
C LYS A 139 22.20 25.74 -15.62
N THR A 140 20.95 25.61 -16.06
CA THR A 140 20.64 25.32 -17.45
C THR A 140 19.73 26.42 -18.01
N VAL A 141 20.01 26.87 -19.23
CA VAL A 141 19.25 27.91 -19.92
C VAL A 141 18.85 27.44 -21.32
N ASP A 142 17.61 27.73 -21.70
CA ASP A 142 17.11 27.55 -23.06
C ASP A 142 17.12 28.90 -23.78
N VAL A 143 17.76 28.95 -24.96
CA VAL A 143 17.93 30.18 -25.73
C VAL A 143 17.59 29.98 -27.21
N THR A 144 16.59 30.72 -27.70
CA THR A 144 16.30 30.81 -29.14
C THR A 144 17.14 31.90 -29.78
N VAL A 145 18.13 31.51 -30.58
CA VAL A 145 19.13 32.41 -31.17
C VAL A 145 18.51 33.13 -32.37
N THR A 146 18.19 34.41 -32.25
CA THR A 146 17.58 35.23 -33.32
C THR A 146 18.52 36.28 -33.91
N GLY A 147 19.60 36.59 -33.20
CA GLY A 147 20.63 37.58 -33.52
C GLY A 147 21.63 37.64 -32.36
N ASN A 148 22.64 38.52 -32.46
CA ASN A 148 23.57 38.72 -31.34
C ASN A 148 22.82 39.17 -30.08
N ALA A 149 23.15 38.59 -28.93
CA ALA A 149 22.47 38.81 -27.67
C ALA A 149 23.43 38.73 -26.47
N GLU A 150 23.03 39.32 -25.36
CA GLU A 150 23.68 39.19 -24.05
C GLU A 150 22.67 38.53 -23.09
N LEU A 151 23.14 37.58 -22.28
CA LEU A 151 22.32 36.85 -21.31
C LEU A 151 23.04 36.80 -19.96
N ASP A 152 22.39 37.32 -18.94
CA ASP A 152 22.83 37.18 -17.55
C ASP A 152 22.35 35.82 -17.00
N VAL A 153 23.27 35.03 -16.48
CA VAL A 153 23.03 33.66 -16.00
C VAL A 153 23.51 33.55 -14.55
N GLU A 154 22.57 33.46 -13.63
CA GLU A 154 22.83 33.20 -12.22
C GLU A 154 22.76 31.69 -11.95
N LEU A 155 23.87 31.13 -11.46
CA LEU A 155 24.01 29.73 -11.07
C LEU A 155 23.69 29.58 -9.58
N THR A 156 22.96 28.52 -9.26
CA THR A 156 22.44 28.21 -7.91
C THR A 156 22.98 26.86 -7.45
N ARG A 157 23.00 26.56 -6.15
CA ARG A 157 23.62 25.32 -5.66
C ARG A 157 22.79 24.07 -6.01
N PRO A 158 23.44 22.96 -6.42
CA PRO A 158 22.79 21.66 -6.53
C PRO A 158 22.69 20.95 -5.16
N PHE A 159 23.52 21.34 -4.20
CA PHE A 159 23.58 20.73 -2.87
C PHE A 159 22.75 21.50 -1.85
N ALA A 160 22.32 20.81 -0.79
CA ALA A 160 21.94 21.41 0.48
C ALA A 160 23.18 21.48 1.39
N GLN A 161 23.28 22.50 2.23
CA GLN A 161 24.31 22.59 3.26
C GLN A 161 23.69 22.23 4.62
N LEU A 162 24.18 21.17 5.25
CA LEU A 162 23.80 20.76 6.62
C LEU A 162 24.78 21.36 7.62
N ASN A 163 24.28 22.18 8.53
CA ASN A 163 25.05 22.84 9.57
C ASN A 163 24.62 22.39 10.96
N VAL A 164 25.57 22.24 11.89
CA VAL A 164 25.29 22.04 13.31
C VAL A 164 26.00 23.11 14.13
N GLY A 165 25.24 23.78 15.01
CA GLY A 165 25.73 24.80 15.92
C GLY A 165 25.27 24.58 17.37
N VAL A 166 26.09 25.03 18.31
CA VAL A 166 25.78 24.95 19.74
C VAL A 166 25.75 26.34 20.39
N TYR A 167 24.86 26.51 21.37
CA TYR A 167 24.76 27.72 22.17
C TYR A 167 26.09 28.06 22.88
N GLU A 168 26.44 29.34 22.93
CA GLU A 168 27.70 29.82 23.54
C GLU A 168 27.84 29.38 25.01
N ASP A 169 26.74 29.42 25.79
CA ASP A 169 26.73 28.99 27.19
C ASP A 169 26.94 27.48 27.34
N ASP A 170 26.39 26.66 26.43
CA ASP A 170 26.56 25.21 26.44
C ASP A 170 27.98 24.81 26.00
N TRP A 171 28.55 25.49 24.99
CA TRP A 171 29.96 25.38 24.67
C TRP A 171 30.85 25.72 25.87
N ASN A 172 30.58 26.83 26.56
CA ASN A 172 31.34 27.24 27.73
C ASN A 172 31.20 26.25 28.90
N ALA A 173 30.03 25.63 29.07
CA ALA A 173 29.80 24.56 30.04
C ALA A 173 30.59 23.28 29.67
N GLY A 174 30.58 22.88 28.39
CA GLY A 174 31.41 21.81 27.84
C GLY A 174 32.90 22.04 28.14
N VAL A 175 33.43 23.21 27.77
CA VAL A 175 34.83 23.61 28.03
C VAL A 175 35.15 23.58 29.52
N ALA A 176 34.25 24.09 30.38
CA ALA A 176 34.42 24.07 31.84
C ALA A 176 34.40 22.64 32.44
N SER A 177 33.71 21.69 31.78
CA SER A 177 33.73 20.27 32.13
C SER A 177 34.96 19.51 31.59
N GLY A 178 35.77 20.15 30.74
CA GLY A 178 36.96 19.58 30.11
C GLY A 178 36.74 19.05 28.69
N ILE A 179 35.58 19.29 28.09
CA ILE A 179 35.21 18.88 26.73
C ILE A 179 35.40 20.08 25.78
N VAL A 180 36.39 19.99 24.90
CA VAL A 180 36.62 20.94 23.81
C VAL A 180 36.54 20.16 22.50
N ILE A 181 35.50 20.37 21.70
CA ILE A 181 35.35 19.65 20.42
C ILE A 181 36.45 20.10 19.45
N ALA A 182 37.14 19.12 18.86
CA ALA A 182 38.23 19.35 17.92
C ALA A 182 37.84 18.96 16.49
N THR A 183 37.17 17.83 16.32
CA THR A 183 36.76 17.30 15.01
C THR A 183 35.32 16.78 15.03
N SER A 184 34.66 16.81 13.88
CA SER A 184 33.32 16.25 13.69
C SER A 184 33.23 15.32 12.49
N LYS A 185 32.26 14.41 12.55
CA LYS A 185 31.87 13.41 11.55
C LYS A 185 30.36 13.53 11.33
N ALA A 186 29.87 13.23 10.14
CA ALA A 186 28.44 13.08 9.86
C ALA A 186 28.12 11.77 9.12
N VAL A 187 26.94 11.20 9.34
CA VAL A 187 26.38 10.10 8.54
C VAL A 187 25.01 10.51 8.03
N VAL A 188 24.80 10.40 6.72
CA VAL A 188 23.58 10.83 6.02
C VAL A 188 23.12 9.66 5.16
N LYS A 189 21.93 9.12 5.41
CA LYS A 189 21.38 8.05 4.57
C LYS A 189 20.76 8.57 3.29
N GLN A 190 20.72 7.71 2.27
CA GLN A 190 19.95 7.94 1.03
C GLN A 190 20.24 9.27 0.29
N ALA A 191 21.44 9.83 0.39
CA ALA A 191 21.82 11.00 -0.41
C ALA A 191 22.03 10.59 -1.88
N ALA A 192 21.67 11.43 -2.85
CA ALA A 192 21.89 11.11 -4.26
C ALA A 192 23.38 11.19 -4.63
N SER A 193 23.84 10.36 -5.57
CA SER A 193 25.21 10.38 -6.10
C SER A 193 25.31 10.78 -7.58
N THR A 194 24.18 10.93 -8.28
CA THR A 194 24.15 11.41 -9.67
C THR A 194 23.16 12.57 -9.83
N LEU A 195 23.57 13.61 -10.57
CA LEU A 195 22.74 14.74 -11.00
C LEU A 195 22.82 14.93 -12.52
N ASN A 196 21.68 15.05 -13.20
CA ASN A 196 21.62 15.49 -14.59
C ASN A 196 21.38 17.00 -14.66
N LEU A 197 22.32 17.77 -15.22
CA LEU A 197 22.21 19.23 -15.25
C LEU A 197 21.15 19.72 -16.26
N LEU A 198 20.80 18.91 -17.28
CA LEU A 198 19.88 19.32 -18.34
C LEU A 198 18.41 19.44 -17.90
N ASP A 199 18.00 18.58 -16.97
CA ASP A 199 16.62 18.49 -16.46
C ASP A 199 16.53 18.62 -14.93
N GLY A 200 17.66 18.58 -14.22
CA GLY A 200 17.70 18.65 -12.77
C GLY A 200 17.38 17.34 -12.06
N THR A 201 17.24 16.20 -12.76
CA THR A 201 16.94 14.92 -12.10
C THR A 201 18.12 14.37 -11.30
N VAL A 202 17.83 13.70 -10.19
CA VAL A 202 18.80 12.97 -9.35
C VAL A 202 18.55 11.47 -9.35
N SER A 203 19.60 10.69 -9.12
CA SER A 203 19.54 9.24 -9.02
C SER A 203 20.63 8.68 -8.13
N ASP A 204 20.63 7.35 -7.99
CA ASP A 204 21.65 6.56 -7.31
C ASP A 204 21.80 6.94 -5.82
N PRO A 205 20.76 6.70 -4.99
CA PRO A 205 20.82 6.97 -3.55
C PRO A 205 21.87 6.10 -2.86
N VAL A 206 22.60 6.69 -1.93
CA VAL A 206 23.71 6.07 -1.20
C VAL A 206 23.80 6.61 0.22
N ASP A 207 24.19 5.75 1.16
CA ASP A 207 24.53 6.16 2.52
C ASP A 207 25.94 6.77 2.55
N VAL A 208 26.02 8.00 3.03
CA VAL A 208 27.23 8.82 3.02
C VAL A 208 27.79 8.93 4.44
N THR A 209 29.10 8.72 4.59
CA THR A 209 29.85 9.11 5.79
C THR A 209 30.82 10.21 5.44
N PHE A 210 30.72 11.34 6.15
CA PHE A 210 31.72 12.40 6.17
C PHE A 210 32.64 12.13 7.37
N ASP A 211 33.87 11.67 7.08
CA ASP A 211 34.89 11.29 8.06
C ASP A 211 35.38 12.48 8.90
N PHE A 212 35.94 12.16 10.07
CA PHE A 212 36.39 13.15 11.05
C PHE A 212 37.34 14.21 10.49
N ALA A 213 36.92 15.46 10.56
CA ALA A 213 37.70 16.64 10.17
C ALA A 213 37.56 17.76 11.20
N ALA A 214 38.50 18.72 11.20
CA ALA A 214 38.47 19.85 12.14
C ALA A 214 37.15 20.62 12.02
N ILE A 215 36.54 20.99 13.16
CA ILE A 215 35.33 21.82 13.16
C ILE A 215 35.60 23.19 12.53
N PRO A 216 34.60 23.88 11.95
CA PRO A 216 34.80 25.19 11.35
C PRO A 216 35.36 26.21 12.36
N ALA A 217 36.35 27.00 11.92
CA ALA A 217 37.05 27.95 12.78
C ALA A 217 36.29 29.29 12.97
N GLU A 218 35.29 29.53 12.14
CA GLU A 218 34.36 30.66 12.23
C GLU A 218 33.11 30.30 13.06
N ALA A 219 32.29 31.30 13.38
CA ALA A 219 31.06 31.09 14.11
C ALA A 219 29.87 30.98 13.14
N LEU A 220 28.92 30.09 13.47
CA LEU A 220 27.69 29.94 12.69
C LEU A 220 26.74 31.08 13.05
N SER A 221 26.26 31.84 12.05
CA SER A 221 25.32 32.94 12.26
C SER A 221 24.00 32.62 11.57
N VAL A 222 22.92 32.66 12.35
CA VAL A 222 21.55 32.26 11.98
C VAL A 222 20.58 33.13 12.77
N ASP A 223 19.55 33.68 12.12
CA ASP A 223 18.41 34.35 12.76
C ASP A 223 17.42 33.28 13.25
N LEU A 224 17.60 32.83 14.50
CA LEU A 224 16.87 31.68 15.04
C LEU A 224 15.51 32.06 15.64
N ASP A 225 15.28 33.33 16.00
CA ASP A 225 13.98 33.79 16.49
C ASP A 225 13.12 34.51 15.43
N GLY A 226 13.72 34.86 14.27
CA GLY A 226 13.05 35.48 13.13
C GLY A 226 12.83 36.99 13.29
N ASP A 227 13.57 37.68 14.16
CA ASP A 227 13.42 39.14 14.37
C ASP A 227 14.06 40.00 13.26
N GLY A 228 14.87 39.39 12.39
CA GLY A 228 15.66 40.05 11.35
C GLY A 228 17.12 40.31 11.74
N THR A 229 17.58 39.76 12.87
CA THR A 229 18.94 39.91 13.41
C THR A 229 19.55 38.53 13.65
N ALA A 230 20.59 38.16 12.90
CA ALA A 230 21.23 36.86 13.11
C ALA A 230 21.99 36.77 14.44
N GLU A 231 21.72 35.71 15.21
CA GLU A 231 22.51 35.28 16.36
C GLU A 231 23.88 34.74 15.94
N THR A 232 24.68 34.30 16.93
CA THR A 232 25.98 33.67 16.72
C THR A 232 26.13 32.45 17.62
N TYR A 233 26.48 31.32 17.01
CA TYR A 233 26.64 30.00 17.63
C TYR A 233 28.04 29.44 17.36
N LYS A 234 28.48 28.49 18.19
CA LYS A 234 29.72 27.75 17.93
C LYS A 234 29.45 26.67 16.89
N TYR A 235 30.15 26.72 15.76
CA TYR A 235 30.04 25.73 14.69
C TYR A 235 30.60 24.38 15.16
N LEU A 236 29.86 23.30 14.94
CA LEU A 236 30.31 21.93 15.21
C LEU A 236 30.47 21.10 13.94
N SER A 237 29.63 21.29 12.92
CA SER A 237 29.70 20.51 11.67
C SER A 237 29.09 21.27 10.49
N MET A 238 29.70 21.18 9.30
CA MET A 238 29.17 21.63 8.01
C MET A 238 29.39 20.55 6.96
N ASN A 239 28.37 20.19 6.18
CA ASN A 239 28.48 19.21 5.08
C ASN A 239 27.57 19.56 3.90
N TYR A 240 28.08 19.45 2.67
CA TYR A 240 27.26 19.55 1.45
C TYR A 240 26.73 18.18 1.03
N ILE A 241 25.41 18.05 0.92
CA ILE A 241 24.71 16.81 0.51
C ILE A 241 23.85 17.07 -0.73
N LEU A 242 23.71 16.06 -1.61
CA LEU A 242 22.77 16.12 -2.72
C LEU A 242 21.45 15.47 -2.28
N PRO A 243 20.36 16.23 -2.09
CA PRO A 243 19.09 15.65 -1.66
C PRO A 243 18.57 14.67 -2.72
N PHE A 244 18.09 13.51 -2.25
CA PHE A 244 17.38 12.56 -3.09
C PHE A 244 15.88 12.83 -3.01
N ASP A 245 15.31 13.25 -4.13
CA ASP A 245 13.87 13.38 -4.36
C ASP A 245 13.54 12.63 -5.65
N GLU A 246 12.57 11.71 -5.57
CA GLU A 246 12.15 10.87 -6.70
C GLU A 246 11.27 11.62 -7.73
N THR A 247 10.83 12.85 -7.42
CA THR A 247 9.82 13.57 -8.23
C THR A 247 10.43 14.53 -9.26
N THR A 248 11.08 15.61 -8.83
CA THR A 248 11.70 16.62 -9.71
C THR A 248 13.17 16.86 -9.40
N GLY A 249 13.63 16.40 -8.25
CA GLY A 249 14.98 16.54 -7.71
C GLY A 249 15.23 17.87 -7.00
N ASP A 250 14.43 18.89 -7.27
CA ASP A 250 14.52 20.21 -6.66
C ASP A 250 13.45 20.49 -5.58
N ALA A 251 12.57 19.52 -5.30
CA ALA A 251 11.62 19.60 -4.20
C ALA A 251 12.27 19.36 -2.82
N SER A 252 11.63 19.84 -1.75
CA SER A 252 12.05 19.56 -0.37
C SER A 252 11.77 18.10 -0.02
N THR A 253 12.72 17.48 0.67
CA THR A 253 12.65 16.12 1.21
C THR A 253 13.11 16.12 2.68
N THR A 254 12.99 15.00 3.38
CA THR A 254 13.44 14.85 4.78
C THR A 254 14.50 13.77 4.90
N LEU A 255 15.59 14.07 5.61
CA LEU A 255 16.57 13.08 6.03
C LEU A 255 16.08 12.38 7.31
N SER A 256 16.28 11.06 7.36
CA SER A 256 16.07 10.21 8.53
C SER A 256 17.38 9.50 8.88
N ASP A 257 17.53 9.04 10.12
CA ASP A 257 18.75 8.43 10.65
C ASP A 257 20.03 9.30 10.49
N LEU A 258 19.90 10.63 10.52
CA LEU A 258 21.03 11.54 10.45
C LEU A 258 21.83 11.47 11.76
N GLU A 259 23.13 11.17 11.66
CA GLU A 259 24.05 11.09 12.82
C GLU A 259 25.14 12.15 12.70
N PHE A 260 25.43 12.84 13.80
CA PHE A 260 26.68 13.60 13.96
C PHE A 260 27.51 13.03 15.11
N THR A 261 28.82 12.94 14.93
CA THR A 261 29.76 12.57 15.99
C THR A 261 30.75 13.71 16.23
N PHE A 262 30.87 14.17 17.48
CA PHE A 262 31.77 15.22 17.90
C PHE A 262 32.89 14.63 18.78
N HIS A 263 34.13 14.74 18.31
CA HIS A 263 35.31 14.21 18.99
C HIS A 263 36.07 15.34 19.72
N PRO A 264 36.24 15.26 21.05
CA PRO A 264 36.97 16.27 21.82
C PRO A 264 38.49 16.07 21.80
N GLU A 265 39.25 17.14 22.09
CA GLU A 265 40.71 17.07 22.29
C GLU A 265 41.14 16.03 23.36
N ALA A 266 40.26 15.80 24.35
CA ALA A 266 40.38 14.74 25.33
C ALA A 266 38.98 14.33 25.82
N GLY A 267 38.71 13.03 25.87
CA GLY A 267 37.43 12.48 26.32
C GLY A 267 36.96 11.30 25.47
N ASN A 268 35.66 11.05 25.50
CA ASN A 268 34.97 10.16 24.57
C ASN A 268 34.19 11.01 23.55
N ASP A 269 33.82 10.40 22.44
CA ASP A 269 32.96 11.00 21.42
C ASP A 269 31.56 11.30 21.97
N ILE A 270 30.96 12.40 21.52
CA ILE A 270 29.55 12.75 21.73
C ILE A 270 28.83 12.48 20.42
N THR A 271 27.83 11.59 20.43
CA THR A 271 27.04 11.26 19.23
C THR A 271 25.63 11.84 19.37
N LEU A 272 25.21 12.60 18.36
CA LEU A 272 23.88 13.16 18.22
C LEU A 272 23.13 12.40 17.12
N THR A 273 22.10 11.66 17.53
CA THR A 273 21.10 11.01 16.65
C THR A 273 19.67 11.43 17.00
N GLN A 274 19.41 11.81 18.24
CA GLN A 274 18.06 12.10 18.75
C GLN A 274 17.49 13.38 18.12
N GLY A 275 16.26 13.30 17.62
CA GLY A 275 15.54 14.44 17.02
C GLY A 275 15.97 14.78 15.60
N LEU A 276 16.67 13.86 14.91
CA LEU A 276 17.18 14.05 13.55
C LEU A 276 16.49 13.18 12.49
N ASP A 277 15.32 12.64 12.82
CA ASP A 277 14.62 11.61 12.01
C ASP A 277 13.76 12.17 10.87
N ALA A 278 13.59 13.50 10.80
CA ALA A 278 12.83 14.19 9.77
C ALA A 278 13.43 15.56 9.40
N VAL A 279 14.75 15.64 9.25
CA VAL A 279 15.46 16.92 8.99
C VAL A 279 15.18 17.39 7.56
N PRO A 280 14.50 18.54 7.36
CA PRO A 280 14.15 19.04 6.03
C PRO A 280 15.37 19.52 5.25
N VAL A 281 15.50 19.09 4.00
CA VAL A 281 16.56 19.50 3.07
C VAL A 281 16.00 19.70 1.67
N GLN A 282 16.53 20.70 0.96
CA GLN A 282 16.27 20.93 -0.45
C GLN A 282 17.56 21.47 -1.08
N ARG A 283 17.73 21.30 -2.40
CA ARG A 283 18.84 21.94 -3.11
C ARG A 283 18.83 23.43 -2.85
N ASN A 284 20.01 24.01 -2.70
CA ASN A 284 20.18 25.45 -2.49
C ASN A 284 19.54 25.97 -1.19
N TRP A 285 19.40 25.12 -0.17
CA TRP A 285 19.10 25.52 1.20
C TRP A 285 20.32 25.34 2.12
N ARG A 286 20.38 26.14 3.19
CA ARG A 286 21.17 25.82 4.39
C ARG A 286 20.21 25.35 5.48
N THR A 287 20.38 24.14 5.97
CA THR A 287 19.61 23.60 7.11
C THR A 287 20.50 23.64 8.34
N ASN A 288 20.15 24.52 9.28
CA ASN A 288 20.93 24.79 10.49
C ASN A 288 20.28 24.08 11.70
N ILE A 289 20.97 23.09 12.27
CA ILE A 289 20.58 22.38 13.49
C ILE A 289 21.28 23.08 14.67
N ILE A 290 20.54 23.85 15.46
CA ILE A 290 21.09 24.70 16.54
C ILE A 290 20.55 24.23 17.89
N GLY A 291 21.41 24.10 18.91
CA GLY A 291 20.93 23.58 20.19
C GLY A 291 21.86 23.66 21.40
N GLN A 292 21.38 23.03 22.48
CA GLN A 292 22.16 22.62 23.64
C GLN A 292 22.53 21.15 23.42
N LEU A 293 23.78 20.89 23.02
CA LEU A 293 24.26 19.65 22.42
C LEU A 293 25.41 18.98 23.18
N LEU A 294 26.07 19.70 24.10
CA LEU A 294 27.31 19.29 24.76
C LEU A 294 27.16 19.09 26.28
N SER A 295 26.18 19.71 26.93
CA SER A 295 25.93 19.55 28.37
C SER A 295 24.44 19.60 28.73
N GLY A 296 24.03 18.84 29.76
CA GLY A 296 22.66 18.86 30.28
C GLY A 296 21.65 18.10 29.43
N ASP A 297 20.39 18.56 29.45
CA ASP A 297 19.28 17.99 28.68
C ASP A 297 19.36 18.49 27.22
N LEU A 298 19.25 17.58 26.25
CA LEU A 298 19.31 17.90 24.82
C LEU A 298 18.16 18.81 24.40
N GLN A 299 18.48 19.93 23.73
CA GLN A 299 17.50 20.79 23.06
C GLN A 299 17.99 21.12 21.65
N LEU A 300 17.13 20.98 20.65
CA LEU A 300 17.43 21.27 19.26
C LEU A 300 16.33 22.13 18.61
N ASN A 301 16.75 23.01 17.71
CA ASN A 301 15.93 23.77 16.78
C ASN A 301 16.51 23.57 15.38
N ILE A 302 15.66 23.66 14.35
CA ILE A 302 16.11 23.68 12.95
C ILE A 302 15.68 25.02 12.34
N SER A 303 16.56 25.65 11.58
CA SER A 303 16.27 26.86 10.79
C SER A 303 16.76 26.66 9.35
N ILE A 304 16.04 27.20 8.36
CA ILE A 304 16.30 26.95 6.93
C ILE A 304 16.55 28.27 6.19
N ASP A 305 17.79 28.53 5.78
CA ASP A 305 18.05 29.59 4.79
C ASP A 305 17.65 29.11 3.40
N SER A 306 16.53 29.64 2.90
CA SER A 306 16.12 29.36 1.54
C SER A 306 16.92 30.22 0.57
N LYS A 307 17.66 29.59 -0.34
CA LYS A 307 18.48 30.23 -1.37
C LYS A 307 19.71 30.99 -0.88
N PHE A 308 20.23 30.69 0.31
CA PHE A 308 21.43 31.34 0.86
C PHE A 308 21.31 32.89 0.93
N ASN A 309 20.08 33.37 1.16
CA ASN A 309 19.68 34.76 0.91
C ASN A 309 18.65 35.30 1.92
N ASN A 310 18.09 34.48 2.83
CA ASN A 310 17.36 34.87 4.04
C ASN A 310 16.96 33.61 4.83
N ASP A 311 17.25 33.61 6.13
CA ASP A 311 16.78 32.57 7.06
C ASP A 311 15.24 32.56 7.13
N ASN A 312 14.65 31.38 6.94
CA ASN A 312 13.24 31.10 7.19
C ASN A 312 13.17 29.99 8.23
N ASN A 313 12.67 30.31 9.42
CA ASN A 313 12.42 29.30 10.43
C ASN A 313 11.27 28.39 9.98
N VAL A 314 11.61 27.13 9.69
CA VAL A 314 10.66 26.04 9.81
C VAL A 314 10.78 25.56 11.24
N GLU A 315 9.72 25.71 12.04
CA GLU A 315 9.63 24.98 13.31
C GLU A 315 9.73 23.49 12.98
N ALA A 316 10.91 22.91 13.14
CA ALA A 316 11.00 21.48 13.38
C ALA A 316 10.13 21.20 14.61
N PRO A 317 9.40 20.07 14.65
CA PRO A 317 8.68 19.69 15.85
C PRO A 317 9.70 19.68 16.98
N THR A 318 9.54 20.57 17.96
CA THR A 318 10.33 20.56 19.19
C THR A 318 9.89 19.33 19.98
N THR A 319 10.39 18.18 19.57
CA THR A 319 10.27 16.91 20.27
C THR A 319 10.95 17.08 21.61
N THR A 320 10.17 17.51 22.59
CA THR A 320 10.64 17.62 23.96
C THR A 320 10.98 16.21 24.38
N VAL A 321 12.26 15.94 24.69
CA VAL A 321 12.67 14.63 25.18
C VAL A 321 12.18 14.50 26.62
N ILE A 322 11.33 13.50 26.85
CA ILE A 322 10.60 13.30 28.10
C ILE A 322 11.23 12.14 28.87
N TYR A 323 11.63 12.39 30.12
CA TYR A 323 12.29 11.39 30.97
C TYR A 323 11.43 10.92 32.16
N ASN A 324 10.23 11.47 32.35
CA ASN A 324 9.35 11.09 33.45
C ASN A 324 7.86 11.41 33.18
N ALA A 325 6.98 10.82 34.00
CA ALA A 325 5.53 10.93 33.89
C ALA A 325 4.99 12.37 34.02
N ASP A 326 5.53 13.18 34.92
CA ASP A 326 5.08 14.57 35.13
C ASP A 326 5.28 15.42 33.85
N GLN A 327 6.47 15.28 33.23
CA GLN A 327 6.79 15.92 31.95
C GLN A 327 5.87 15.41 30.82
N LEU A 328 5.64 14.09 30.74
CA LEU A 328 4.77 13.49 29.70
C LEU A 328 3.33 13.99 29.83
N ALA A 329 2.79 13.98 31.04
CA ALA A 329 1.44 14.44 31.34
C ALA A 329 1.28 15.94 31.03
N ALA A 330 2.26 16.77 31.38
CA ALA A 330 2.23 18.21 31.08
C ALA A 330 2.21 18.49 29.57
N ALA A 331 3.00 17.76 28.78
CA ALA A 331 3.02 17.91 27.33
C ALA A 331 1.70 17.45 26.68
N LEU A 332 1.23 16.23 27.02
CA LEU A 332 0.03 15.63 26.43
C LEU A 332 -1.29 16.32 26.85
N THR A 333 -1.28 17.16 27.89
CA THR A 333 -2.45 17.95 28.33
C THR A 333 -2.43 19.41 27.88
N SER A 334 -1.42 19.83 27.12
CA SER A 334 -1.31 21.19 26.58
C SER A 334 -2.41 21.51 25.55
N ASP A 335 -2.78 22.79 25.41
CA ASP A 335 -3.69 23.29 24.37
C ASP A 335 -2.87 23.87 23.21
N ALA A 336 -2.25 22.97 22.45
CA ALA A 336 -1.43 23.28 21.27
C ALA A 336 -2.04 22.63 20.02
N ALA A 337 -1.87 23.27 18.86
CA ALA A 337 -2.32 22.71 17.58
C ALA A 337 -1.58 21.41 17.24
N GLN A 338 -0.30 21.32 17.59
CA GLN A 338 0.52 20.12 17.45
C GLN A 338 1.17 19.82 18.80
N ILE A 339 1.13 18.56 19.22
CA ILE A 339 1.83 18.04 20.40
C ILE A 339 2.77 16.95 19.91
N ALA A 340 4.07 17.10 20.14
CA ALA A 340 5.08 16.10 19.76
C ALA A 340 6.02 15.85 20.95
N VAL A 341 6.12 14.59 21.37
CA VAL A 341 7.01 14.15 22.45
C VAL A 341 7.81 12.94 22.01
N THR A 342 9.05 12.86 22.50
CA THR A 342 9.93 11.70 22.31
C THR A 342 10.34 11.20 23.69
N LEU A 343 10.29 9.89 23.93
CA LEU A 343 10.73 9.35 25.22
C LEU A 343 12.26 9.25 25.27
N GLY A 344 12.84 9.64 26.41
CA GLY A 344 14.27 9.46 26.72
C GLY A 344 14.54 8.38 27.78
N ALA A 345 13.49 7.74 28.28
CA ALA A 345 13.52 6.63 29.23
C ALA A 345 12.19 5.85 29.18
N ASP A 346 12.15 4.67 29.79
CA ASP A 346 10.89 3.98 30.08
C ASP A 346 10.07 4.79 31.10
N ILE A 347 8.76 4.92 30.87
CA ILE A 347 7.86 5.75 31.70
C ILE A 347 6.66 4.95 32.20
N ASP A 348 6.57 4.82 33.53
CA ASP A 348 5.34 4.50 34.25
C ASP A 348 4.49 5.77 34.39
N LEU A 349 3.53 6.00 33.49
CA LEU A 349 2.63 7.15 33.50
C LEU A 349 1.33 6.83 34.26
N PRO A 350 1.02 7.46 35.40
CA PRO A 350 -0.31 7.37 35.99
C PRO A 350 -1.33 8.04 35.07
N ILE A 351 -2.28 7.25 34.54
CA ILE A 351 -3.23 7.76 33.53
C ILE A 351 -4.11 8.90 34.09
N SER A 352 -4.26 8.99 35.42
CA SER A 352 -4.92 10.10 36.12
C SER A 352 -4.26 11.47 35.92
N ASP A 353 -2.98 11.50 35.56
CA ASP A 353 -2.22 12.73 35.46
C ASP A 353 -2.49 13.43 34.11
N LEU A 354 -3.08 12.69 33.16
CA LEU A 354 -3.69 13.19 31.92
C LEU A 354 -5.02 13.93 32.15
N GLY A 355 -5.50 14.02 33.39
CA GLY A 355 -6.66 14.82 33.78
C GLY A 355 -7.82 13.99 34.33
N GLN A 356 -9.05 14.43 34.06
CA GLN A 356 -10.25 13.74 34.54
C GLN A 356 -10.78 12.75 33.50
N GLN A 357 -11.05 11.52 33.94
CA GLN A 357 -11.74 10.53 33.12
C GLN A 357 -13.13 11.03 32.71
N THR A 358 -13.46 10.91 31.43
CA THR A 358 -14.75 11.31 30.90
C THR A 358 -15.83 10.34 31.38
N GLY A 359 -16.84 10.88 32.09
CA GLY A 359 -17.94 10.10 32.64
C GLY A 359 -18.76 9.40 31.54
N GLY A 360 -18.93 8.09 31.66
CA GLY A 360 -19.67 7.27 30.69
C GLY A 360 -18.75 6.61 29.64
N SER A 361 -17.96 7.37 28.90
CA SER A 361 -17.05 6.83 27.87
C SER A 361 -15.78 6.21 28.43
N GLY A 362 -15.34 6.64 29.63
CA GLY A 362 -14.18 6.10 30.33
C GLY A 362 -12.83 6.61 29.83
N GLU A 363 -12.80 7.60 28.93
CA GLU A 363 -11.59 8.04 28.23
C GLU A 363 -10.89 9.24 28.91
N TYR A 364 -9.58 9.31 28.77
CA TYR A 364 -8.76 10.48 29.07
C TYR A 364 -8.49 11.24 27.76
N LYS A 365 -8.99 12.47 27.66
CA LYS A 365 -8.90 13.29 26.45
C LYS A 365 -7.69 14.23 26.49
N LEU A 366 -6.69 13.88 25.68
CA LEU A 366 -5.46 14.63 25.46
C LEU A 366 -5.67 15.89 24.61
N GLY A 367 -4.69 16.79 24.65
CA GLY A 367 -4.67 18.02 23.88
C GLY A 367 -5.74 19.05 24.29
N GLY A 368 -5.97 20.02 23.43
CA GLY A 368 -7.04 21.03 23.49
C GLY A 368 -8.10 20.83 22.42
N GLU A 369 -9.09 21.73 22.40
CA GLU A 369 -10.17 21.72 21.38
C GLU A 369 -9.64 22.04 19.97
N ASN A 370 -8.46 22.64 19.86
CA ASN A 370 -7.81 23.00 18.59
C ASN A 370 -6.60 22.10 18.25
N THR A 371 -6.36 21.01 18.99
CA THR A 371 -5.26 20.08 18.69
C THR A 371 -5.57 19.29 17.42
N GLU A 372 -4.73 19.42 16.41
CA GLU A 372 -4.82 18.75 15.11
C GLU A 372 -4.04 17.43 15.12
N SER A 373 -2.88 17.38 15.79
CA SER A 373 -2.04 16.19 15.88
C SER A 373 -1.41 15.99 17.26
N ILE A 374 -1.32 14.73 17.67
CA ILE A 374 -0.56 14.28 18.85
C ILE A 374 0.40 13.19 18.39
N LEU A 375 1.70 13.36 18.61
CA LEU A 375 2.74 12.38 18.33
C LEU A 375 3.43 11.98 19.64
N ILE A 376 3.43 10.67 19.92
CA ILE A 376 4.30 10.05 20.92
C ILE A 376 5.29 9.14 20.17
N ASP A 377 6.53 9.59 20.08
CA ASP A 377 7.64 8.71 19.71
C ASP A 377 8.15 8.00 20.97
N LEU A 378 8.01 6.68 21.01
CA LEU A 378 8.44 5.85 22.12
C LEU A 378 9.96 5.64 22.11
N ASN A 379 10.66 5.90 21.01
CA ASN A 379 12.12 5.88 20.87
C ASN A 379 12.79 4.66 21.52
N ASN A 380 12.30 3.46 21.18
CA ASN A 380 12.69 2.16 21.71
C ASN A 380 12.47 1.97 23.24
N HIS A 381 11.78 2.88 23.90
CA HIS A 381 11.39 2.80 25.31
C HIS A 381 9.99 2.22 25.50
N THR A 382 9.67 1.93 26.76
CA THR A 382 8.36 1.43 27.20
C THR A 382 7.51 2.52 27.83
N LEU A 383 6.32 2.77 27.28
CA LEU A 383 5.26 3.54 27.94
C LEU A 383 4.27 2.60 28.64
N ASN A 384 4.31 2.56 29.97
CA ASN A 384 3.36 1.82 30.79
C ASN A 384 2.29 2.77 31.35
N LEU A 385 1.04 2.63 30.89
CA LEU A 385 -0.09 3.33 31.49
C LEU A 385 -0.46 2.67 32.83
N THR A 386 -0.05 3.29 33.94
CA THR A 386 -0.40 2.81 35.27
C THR A 386 -1.82 3.24 35.66
N THR A 387 -2.64 2.25 35.97
CA THR A 387 -4.06 2.41 36.29
C THR A 387 -4.59 1.19 37.05
N SER A 388 -5.66 1.39 37.82
CA SER A 388 -6.47 0.34 38.44
C SER A 388 -7.81 0.12 37.73
N TYR A 389 -8.01 0.79 36.59
CA TYR A 389 -9.24 0.76 35.79
C TYR A 389 -8.91 0.84 34.28
N MET A 390 -9.83 1.34 33.46
CA MET A 390 -9.66 1.42 31.99
C MET A 390 -8.39 2.19 31.59
N SER A 391 -7.69 1.69 30.57
CA SER A 391 -6.50 2.32 29.98
C SER A 391 -6.86 3.00 28.67
N LYS A 392 -7.79 3.97 28.73
CA LYS A 392 -8.48 4.49 27.55
C LYS A 392 -8.05 5.92 27.19
N LEU A 393 -7.42 6.08 26.04
CA LEU A 393 -6.93 7.35 25.50
C LEU A 393 -7.82 7.85 24.36
N GLY A 394 -7.85 9.17 24.18
CA GLY A 394 -8.40 9.87 23.02
C GLY A 394 -7.94 11.32 23.01
N ALA A 395 -8.31 12.08 21.98
CA ALA A 395 -8.09 13.53 21.93
C ALA A 395 -9.38 14.31 22.28
N LYS A 396 -9.26 15.58 22.68
CA LYS A 396 -10.41 16.49 22.86
C LYS A 396 -11.09 16.79 21.52
N ASN A 397 -10.31 17.29 20.56
CA ASN A 397 -10.71 17.32 19.15
C ASN A 397 -10.81 15.87 18.62
N ASP A 398 -11.98 15.49 18.13
CA ASP A 398 -12.25 14.15 17.60
C ASP A 398 -11.84 13.97 16.13
N ASP A 399 -11.52 15.05 15.42
CA ASP A 399 -10.90 15.01 14.10
C ASP A 399 -9.36 14.83 14.16
N ALA A 400 -8.74 14.98 15.33
CA ALA A 400 -7.29 14.91 15.51
C ALA A 400 -6.68 13.56 15.08
N VAL A 401 -5.40 13.58 14.69
CA VAL A 401 -4.60 12.38 14.41
C VAL A 401 -3.62 12.11 15.56
N PHE A 402 -3.81 10.99 16.25
CA PHE A 402 -2.92 10.52 17.30
C PHE A 402 -1.97 9.45 16.74
N THR A 403 -0.70 9.82 16.61
CA THR A 403 0.40 8.95 16.20
C THR A 403 1.15 8.40 17.42
N ILE A 404 1.41 7.09 17.43
CA ILE A 404 2.27 6.41 18.40
C ILE A 404 3.27 5.56 17.61
N GLN A 405 4.56 5.71 17.85
CA GLN A 405 5.58 5.04 17.04
C GLN A 405 6.81 4.55 17.81
N ASN A 406 7.56 3.63 17.21
CA ASN A 406 8.94 3.25 17.54
C ASN A 406 9.15 2.76 18.99
N GLY A 407 8.48 1.72 19.46
CA GLY A 407 8.78 1.17 20.80
C GLY A 407 7.68 0.33 21.45
N THR A 408 7.67 0.27 22.78
CA THR A 408 6.78 -0.64 23.53
C THR A 408 5.70 0.13 24.29
N MET A 409 4.46 -0.37 24.28
CA MET A 409 3.37 0.19 25.10
C MET A 409 2.61 -0.90 25.87
N THR A 410 2.33 -0.64 27.14
CA THR A 410 1.67 -1.59 28.05
C THR A 410 0.79 -0.88 29.10
N SER A 411 0.11 -1.65 29.96
CA SER A 411 -0.76 -1.11 31.01
C SER A 411 -0.79 -2.00 32.26
N SER A 412 -0.71 -1.38 33.43
CA SER A 412 -0.73 -2.07 34.72
C SER A 412 -2.09 -2.66 35.14
N SER A 413 -3.16 -2.52 34.34
CA SER A 413 -4.46 -3.12 34.65
C SER A 413 -4.37 -4.66 34.70
N THR A 414 -4.57 -5.28 35.86
CA THR A 414 -4.27 -6.70 36.10
C THR A 414 -5.40 -7.68 35.77
N GLY A 415 -6.54 -7.19 35.26
CA GLY A 415 -7.68 -8.03 34.86
C GLY A 415 -9.03 -7.34 35.07
N GLY A 416 -10.04 -7.84 34.37
CA GLY A 416 -11.40 -7.29 34.37
C GLY A 416 -12.21 -7.84 33.20
N THR A 417 -13.33 -7.18 32.90
CA THR A 417 -13.94 -7.26 31.56
C THR A 417 -12.99 -6.65 30.53
N TRP A 418 -13.14 -7.07 29.27
CA TRP A 418 -12.45 -6.59 28.06
C TRP A 418 -12.07 -5.11 28.12
N ASN A 419 -13.10 -4.25 28.11
CA ASN A 419 -13.00 -2.80 28.17
C ASN A 419 -12.24 -2.18 29.38
N ILE A 420 -11.86 -2.97 30.39
CA ILE A 420 -11.03 -2.54 31.54
C ILE A 420 -9.60 -3.08 31.44
N TYR A 421 -9.41 -4.23 30.80
CA TYR A 421 -8.10 -4.86 30.64
C TYR A 421 -7.27 -4.18 29.55
N ASP A 422 -7.89 -3.92 28.41
CA ASP A 422 -7.24 -3.52 27.16
C ASP A 422 -6.66 -2.10 27.20
N LEU A 423 -5.58 -1.88 26.44
CA LEU A 423 -5.16 -0.54 25.99
C LEU A 423 -6.17 -0.04 24.96
N THR A 424 -7.05 0.90 25.34
CA THR A 424 -8.15 1.34 24.49
C THR A 424 -7.84 2.68 23.82
N PHE A 425 -7.92 2.70 22.50
CA PHE A 425 -7.81 3.88 21.65
C PHE A 425 -9.22 4.33 21.24
N ALA A 426 -9.50 5.63 21.37
CA ALA A 426 -10.87 6.14 21.25
C ALA A 426 -10.96 7.57 20.72
N ASN A 427 -12.19 7.93 20.31
CA ASN A 427 -12.66 9.29 20.01
C ASN A 427 -11.94 10.07 18.89
N CYS A 428 -10.84 9.58 18.31
CA CYS A 428 -10.07 10.28 17.29
C CYS A 428 -9.46 9.32 16.27
N ASN A 429 -8.74 9.85 15.27
CA ASN A 429 -8.01 9.04 14.28
C ASN A 429 -6.66 8.58 14.85
N TYR A 430 -6.21 7.38 14.48
CA TYR A 430 -4.95 6.81 14.98
C TYR A 430 -4.01 6.38 13.85
N LYS A 431 -2.71 6.59 14.09
CA LYS A 431 -1.59 6.04 13.31
C LYS A 431 -0.65 5.33 14.28
N ILE A 432 -0.33 4.06 14.04
CA ILE A 432 0.50 3.26 14.94
C ILE A 432 1.58 2.56 14.11
N GLU A 433 2.86 2.81 14.39
CA GLU A 433 3.97 2.40 13.50
C GLU A 433 5.16 1.86 14.28
N ASP A 434 5.60 0.62 13.99
CA ASP A 434 6.68 -0.07 14.73
C ASP A 434 6.47 -0.04 16.26
N VAL A 435 5.28 -0.48 16.69
CA VAL A 435 4.89 -0.54 18.10
C VAL A 435 4.68 -1.99 18.55
N VAL A 436 5.27 -2.33 19.70
CA VAL A 436 5.03 -3.58 20.42
C VAL A 436 4.06 -3.32 21.56
N PHE A 437 2.86 -3.90 21.48
CA PHE A 437 1.93 -3.97 22.61
C PHE A 437 2.16 -5.26 23.39
N GLU A 438 2.51 -5.16 24.67
CA GLU A 438 2.62 -6.33 25.58
C GLU A 438 1.26 -6.76 26.16
N LYS A 439 0.16 -6.38 25.48
CA LYS A 439 -1.20 -6.50 25.99
C LYS A 439 -2.23 -6.38 24.89
N SER A 440 -3.42 -6.95 25.12
CA SER A 440 -4.63 -6.64 24.36
C SER A 440 -4.86 -5.14 24.15
N ILE A 441 -5.26 -4.78 22.93
CA ILE A 441 -5.67 -3.42 22.56
C ILE A 441 -7.14 -3.38 22.14
N ALA A 442 -7.77 -2.21 22.20
CA ALA A 442 -9.16 -2.01 21.79
C ALA A 442 -9.36 -0.72 20.99
N PHE A 443 -10.21 -0.75 19.97
CA PHE A 443 -10.58 0.40 19.13
C PHE A 443 -12.06 0.77 19.32
N THR A 444 -12.32 1.96 19.86
CA THR A 444 -13.67 2.55 20.03
C THR A 444 -13.72 3.95 19.41
N ASN A 445 -13.59 3.99 18.09
CA ASN A 445 -13.27 5.17 17.27
C ASN A 445 -14.43 5.50 16.32
N ASP A 446 -15.59 5.86 16.87
CA ASP A 446 -16.86 6.09 16.17
C ASP A 446 -16.71 6.85 14.82
N ASN A 447 -16.93 6.13 13.70
CA ASN A 447 -16.75 6.60 12.32
C ASN A 447 -15.38 7.25 11.99
N ARG A 448 -14.30 6.90 12.71
CA ARG A 448 -12.93 7.38 12.49
C ARG A 448 -12.03 6.35 11.82
N THR A 449 -10.80 6.74 11.52
CA THR A 449 -9.78 5.90 10.87
C THR A 449 -8.69 5.44 11.82
N VAL A 450 -8.22 4.21 11.64
CA VAL A 450 -7.04 3.65 12.32
C VAL A 450 -6.12 3.06 11.27
N THR A 451 -4.83 3.42 11.31
CA THR A 451 -3.77 2.80 10.50
C THR A 451 -2.74 2.17 11.42
N MET A 452 -2.33 0.93 11.13
CA MET A 452 -1.31 0.17 11.85
C MET A 452 -0.28 -0.37 10.86
N ASN A 453 1.00 -0.03 11.04
CA ASN A 453 2.11 -0.52 10.23
C ASN A 453 3.14 -1.22 11.14
N ASP A 454 3.54 -2.44 10.80
CA ASP A 454 4.57 -3.22 11.51
C ASP A 454 4.34 -3.36 13.04
N VAL A 455 3.07 -3.45 13.45
CA VAL A 455 2.69 -3.58 14.87
C VAL A 455 2.81 -5.02 15.35
N THR A 456 3.35 -5.22 16.56
CA THR A 456 3.31 -6.50 17.26
C THR A 456 2.35 -6.44 18.46
N ILE A 457 1.54 -7.48 18.67
CA ILE A 457 0.72 -7.64 19.88
C ILE A 457 1.06 -8.98 20.54
N ASN A 458 1.54 -8.92 21.79
CA ASN A 458 1.97 -10.05 22.61
C ASN A 458 1.06 -10.21 23.83
N GLU A 459 -0.14 -10.74 23.64
CA GLU A 459 -1.11 -10.97 24.72
C GLU A 459 -0.86 -12.34 25.39
N GLN A 460 -0.61 -12.37 26.70
CA GLN A 460 -0.14 -13.58 27.40
C GLN A 460 -0.96 -13.94 28.66
N ASN A 461 -2.13 -13.33 28.88
CA ASN A 461 -2.88 -13.40 30.14
C ASN A 461 -4.28 -14.03 29.98
N GLY A 462 -4.33 -15.27 29.50
CA GLY A 462 -5.57 -16.06 29.47
C GLY A 462 -6.34 -15.90 28.16
N ASP A 463 -7.68 -15.89 28.24
CA ASP A 463 -8.59 -16.00 27.07
C ASP A 463 -8.82 -14.66 26.32
N TYR A 464 -8.11 -13.60 26.74
CA TYR A 464 -7.57 -12.48 25.94
C TYR A 464 -7.73 -12.53 24.39
N TYR A 465 -8.76 -11.95 23.76
CA TYR A 465 -8.66 -11.38 22.40
C TYR A 465 -7.56 -10.32 22.43
N ALA A 466 -6.53 -10.49 21.60
CA ALA A 466 -5.43 -9.54 21.51
C ALA A 466 -5.84 -8.19 20.89
N MET A 467 -6.95 -8.16 20.14
CA MET A 467 -7.50 -6.91 19.62
C MET A 467 -9.04 -6.92 19.65
N TRP A 468 -9.63 -5.91 20.27
CA TRP A 468 -11.07 -5.67 20.27
C TRP A 468 -11.42 -4.48 19.37
N ILE A 469 -12.51 -4.62 18.59
CA ILE A 469 -12.97 -3.62 17.63
C ILE A 469 -14.47 -3.40 17.87
N SER A 470 -14.84 -2.27 18.49
CA SER A 470 -16.27 -1.95 18.65
C SER A 470 -16.91 -1.65 17.30
N ALA A 471 -18.09 -2.20 17.05
CA ALA A 471 -18.83 -2.06 15.79
C ALA A 471 -19.51 -0.69 15.67
N VAL A 472 -18.71 0.38 15.48
CA VAL A 472 -19.14 1.79 15.40
C VAL A 472 -18.74 2.46 14.08
N GLY A 473 -18.77 1.73 12.96
CA GLY A 473 -18.59 2.31 11.61
C GLY A 473 -17.17 2.71 11.24
N GLN A 474 -16.18 2.42 12.10
CA GLN A 474 -14.78 2.76 11.91
C GLN A 474 -14.12 1.97 10.76
N ASN A 475 -13.10 2.58 10.14
CA ASN A 475 -12.30 1.98 9.08
C ASN A 475 -10.87 1.75 9.59
N ILE A 476 -10.43 0.49 9.58
CA ILE A 476 -9.16 0.05 10.14
C ILE A 476 -8.33 -0.54 8.99
N THR A 477 -7.10 -0.05 8.84
CA THR A 477 -6.12 -0.56 7.87
C THR A 477 -4.88 -1.03 8.62
N ILE A 478 -4.47 -2.26 8.36
CA ILE A 478 -3.38 -2.94 9.05
C ILE A 478 -2.44 -3.53 8.02
N ASP A 479 -1.16 -3.17 8.07
CA ASP A 479 -0.09 -3.85 7.34
C ASP A 479 0.98 -4.33 8.33
N GLY A 480 1.49 -5.55 8.15
CA GLY A 480 2.59 -6.08 8.98
C GLY A 480 2.23 -6.48 10.42
N LEU A 481 0.96 -6.71 10.77
CA LEU A 481 0.60 -7.11 12.15
C LEU A 481 1.13 -8.50 12.52
N THR A 482 1.93 -8.58 13.58
CA THR A 482 2.30 -9.84 14.23
C THR A 482 1.53 -10.00 15.54
N LEU A 483 0.54 -10.91 15.56
CA LEU A 483 -0.32 -11.15 16.72
C LEU A 483 0.00 -12.52 17.35
N SER A 484 0.43 -12.50 18.62
CA SER A 484 0.70 -13.66 19.46
C SER A 484 -0.16 -13.60 20.71
N SER A 485 -1.12 -14.51 20.85
CA SER A 485 -2.08 -14.53 21.95
C SER A 485 -2.17 -15.90 22.64
N THR A 486 -2.12 -15.92 23.97
CA THR A 486 -2.52 -17.10 24.77
C THR A 486 -4.03 -17.32 24.82
N GLY A 487 -4.80 -16.44 24.19
CA GLY A 487 -6.25 -16.53 24.04
C GLY A 487 -6.63 -16.53 22.57
N ARG A 488 -7.17 -15.41 22.11
CA ARG A 488 -7.89 -15.24 20.84
C ARG A 488 -7.29 -14.11 20.00
N GLY A 489 -7.68 -14.05 18.72
CA GLY A 489 -7.22 -13.04 17.76
C GLY A 489 -7.96 -11.70 17.88
N ILE A 490 -8.46 -11.23 16.74
CA ILE A 490 -9.29 -10.01 16.62
C ILE A 490 -10.76 -10.37 16.89
N LYS A 491 -11.50 -9.50 17.58
CA LYS A 491 -12.97 -9.52 17.69
C LYS A 491 -13.57 -8.20 17.21
N ILE A 492 -14.54 -8.27 16.31
CA ILE A 492 -15.44 -7.16 15.96
C ILE A 492 -16.77 -7.39 16.68
N ASP A 493 -17.22 -6.46 17.53
CA ASP A 493 -18.35 -6.70 18.46
C ASP A 493 -19.22 -5.46 18.71
N GLU A 494 -20.51 -5.69 18.96
CA GLU A 494 -21.49 -4.69 19.42
C GLU A 494 -21.58 -4.57 20.96
N GLU A 495 -20.87 -5.38 21.74
CA GLU A 495 -20.85 -5.26 23.21
C GLU A 495 -20.40 -3.84 23.61
N TYR A 496 -21.15 -3.24 24.53
CA TYR A 496 -20.99 -1.84 24.98
C TYR A 496 -21.26 -0.75 23.93
N VAL A 497 -21.76 -1.08 22.73
CA VAL A 497 -22.11 -0.12 21.68
C VAL A 497 -23.58 0.32 21.76
N ASN A 498 -23.83 1.64 21.74
CA ASN A 498 -25.20 2.20 21.74
C ASN A 498 -25.82 2.28 20.32
N ASN A 499 -25.01 2.60 19.31
CA ASN A 499 -25.44 2.74 17.92
C ASN A 499 -24.51 1.88 17.02
N PRO A 500 -24.82 0.60 16.82
CA PRO A 500 -24.03 -0.26 15.94
C PRO A 500 -23.94 0.26 14.50
N ALA A 501 -22.77 0.09 13.88
CA ALA A 501 -22.52 0.36 12.47
C ALA A 501 -21.40 -0.52 11.91
N LYS A 502 -21.57 -0.98 10.66
CA LYS A 502 -20.67 -1.91 9.96
C LYS A 502 -19.22 -1.40 9.92
N VAL A 503 -18.29 -2.20 10.45
CA VAL A 503 -16.84 -1.92 10.42
C VAL A 503 -16.25 -2.29 9.06
N THR A 504 -15.23 -1.54 8.63
CA THR A 504 -14.33 -1.96 7.54
C THR A 504 -12.96 -2.31 8.12
N LEU A 505 -12.43 -3.50 7.80
CA LEU A 505 -11.11 -3.97 8.21
C LEU A 505 -10.32 -4.41 6.97
N ASN A 506 -9.26 -3.67 6.63
CA ASN A 506 -8.29 -4.05 5.62
C ASN A 506 -7.06 -4.59 6.36
N ILE A 507 -6.64 -5.82 6.09
CA ILE A 507 -5.50 -6.46 6.75
C ILE A 507 -4.58 -7.15 5.74
N SER A 508 -3.31 -6.73 5.73
CA SER A 508 -2.28 -7.26 4.85
C SER A 508 -1.00 -7.67 5.57
N ASN A 509 -0.24 -8.58 4.95
CA ASN A 509 1.12 -9.00 5.36
C ASN A 509 1.24 -9.40 6.84
N SER A 510 0.16 -9.94 7.41
CA SER A 510 0.00 -10.15 8.86
C SER A 510 0.11 -11.62 9.25
N LYS A 511 0.38 -11.90 10.53
CA LYS A 511 0.56 -13.26 11.07
C LYS A 511 -0.13 -13.42 12.41
N PHE A 512 -0.82 -14.55 12.58
CA PHE A 512 -1.57 -14.90 13.79
C PHE A 512 -1.04 -16.16 14.46
N THR A 513 -0.93 -16.12 15.78
CA THR A 513 -0.72 -17.27 16.67
C THR A 513 -1.70 -17.14 17.83
N THR A 514 -2.68 -18.04 17.92
CA THR A 514 -3.75 -18.01 18.94
C THR A 514 -4.07 -19.43 19.42
N VAL A 515 -4.61 -19.58 20.63
CA VAL A 515 -5.00 -20.90 21.15
C VAL A 515 -6.50 -21.20 21.05
N SER A 516 -7.32 -20.17 20.83
CA SER A 516 -8.77 -20.20 20.91
C SER A 516 -9.40 -19.29 19.85
N LYS A 517 -10.53 -19.74 19.26
CA LYS A 517 -11.25 -19.08 18.15
C LYS A 517 -10.40 -18.82 16.89
N ALA A 518 -11.02 -18.30 15.84
CA ALA A 518 -10.34 -17.90 14.61
C ALA A 518 -9.38 -16.70 14.80
N ALA A 519 -8.65 -16.37 13.73
CA ALA A 519 -7.85 -15.14 13.64
C ALA A 519 -8.73 -13.89 13.82
N ILE A 520 -9.92 -13.88 13.21
CA ILE A 520 -10.89 -12.80 13.27
C ILE A 520 -12.27 -13.38 13.61
N MET A 521 -12.93 -12.83 14.62
CA MET A 521 -14.30 -13.17 15.02
C MET A 521 -15.21 -11.95 14.83
N VAL A 522 -16.40 -12.14 14.24
CA VAL A 522 -17.39 -11.08 13.99
C VAL A 522 -18.69 -11.37 14.73
N ASP A 523 -19.14 -10.43 15.55
CA ASP A 523 -20.35 -10.50 16.36
C ASP A 523 -21.09 -9.16 16.30
N SER A 524 -21.57 -8.86 15.10
CA SER A 524 -22.31 -7.65 14.80
C SER A 524 -23.49 -8.00 13.90
N LYS A 525 -24.66 -7.45 14.26
CA LYS A 525 -25.89 -7.50 13.47
C LYS A 525 -25.84 -6.54 12.29
N GLU A 526 -24.93 -5.57 12.30
CA GLU A 526 -24.59 -4.76 11.11
C GLU A 526 -23.49 -5.37 10.24
N GLY A 527 -22.87 -6.46 10.72
CA GLY A 527 -21.84 -7.21 10.01
C GLY A 527 -20.50 -6.48 9.97
N ALA A 528 -19.64 -6.92 9.05
CA ALA A 528 -18.33 -6.34 8.81
C ALA A 528 -17.96 -6.49 7.33
N GLU A 529 -17.11 -5.59 6.84
CA GLU A 529 -16.46 -5.74 5.54
C GLU A 529 -14.96 -5.94 5.77
N ILE A 530 -14.45 -7.09 5.38
CA ILE A 530 -13.09 -7.54 5.71
C ILE A 530 -12.35 -7.88 4.42
N HIS A 531 -11.22 -7.21 4.18
CA HIS A 531 -10.34 -7.46 3.04
C HIS A 531 -9.03 -8.03 3.56
N VAL A 532 -8.75 -9.29 3.20
CA VAL A 532 -7.58 -10.05 3.68
C VAL A 532 -6.60 -10.26 2.53
N THR A 533 -5.32 -9.95 2.72
CA THR A 533 -4.28 -10.17 1.70
C THR A 533 -2.97 -10.65 2.35
N ASN A 534 -2.46 -11.82 1.96
CA ASN A 534 -1.20 -12.36 2.50
C ASN A 534 -1.19 -12.43 4.05
N VAL A 535 -2.14 -13.15 4.64
CA VAL A 535 -2.23 -13.34 6.10
C VAL A 535 -1.96 -14.79 6.50
N ASP A 536 -0.95 -15.02 7.34
CA ASP A 536 -0.59 -16.35 7.87
C ASP A 536 -1.41 -16.67 9.13
N ILE A 537 -2.30 -17.67 9.01
CA ILE A 537 -3.09 -18.22 10.12
C ILE A 537 -2.69 -19.65 10.51
N ALA A 538 -1.56 -20.18 10.02
CA ALA A 538 -1.19 -21.59 10.24
C ALA A 538 -0.99 -21.96 11.72
N ASN A 539 -0.86 -20.97 12.61
CA ASN A 539 -0.71 -21.13 14.06
C ASN A 539 -1.96 -20.67 14.86
N VAL A 540 -3.11 -20.52 14.21
CA VAL A 540 -4.42 -20.32 14.84
C VAL A 540 -4.99 -21.69 15.23
N ALA A 541 -4.85 -22.06 16.50
CA ALA A 541 -5.04 -23.45 16.92
C ALA A 541 -6.47 -23.99 16.76
N ALA A 542 -7.48 -23.11 16.74
CA ALA A 542 -8.88 -23.52 16.54
C ALA A 542 -9.26 -23.65 15.05
N ASP A 543 -8.58 -22.91 14.16
CA ASP A 543 -8.83 -22.95 12.72
C ASP A 543 -7.65 -22.38 11.90
N PRO A 544 -6.81 -23.23 11.31
CA PRO A 544 -5.73 -22.78 10.42
C PRO A 544 -6.21 -22.58 8.96
N ILE A 545 -7.53 -22.58 8.68
CA ILE A 545 -8.09 -22.48 7.33
C ILE A 545 -9.09 -21.32 7.19
N PHE A 546 -10.08 -21.21 8.08
CA PHE A 546 -11.05 -20.13 8.06
C PHE A 546 -10.55 -18.94 8.88
N THR A 547 -10.00 -17.93 8.19
CA THR A 547 -9.50 -16.69 8.82
C THR A 547 -10.59 -15.97 9.61
N VAL A 548 -11.82 -15.95 9.10
CA VAL A 548 -12.95 -15.24 9.69
C VAL A 548 -14.01 -16.23 10.18
N TRP A 549 -14.40 -16.11 11.45
CA TRP A 549 -15.62 -16.72 11.98
C TRP A 549 -16.68 -15.64 12.25
N VAL A 550 -17.95 -15.96 11.98
CA VAL A 550 -19.10 -15.22 12.52
C VAL A 550 -19.53 -15.92 13.81
N ASP A 551 -19.68 -15.17 14.90
CA ASP A 551 -20.07 -15.73 16.20
C ASP A 551 -21.46 -16.37 16.14
N GLU A 552 -21.72 -17.39 16.97
CA GLU A 552 -23.03 -18.05 17.00
C GLU A 552 -24.15 -17.06 17.35
N GLY A 553 -23.84 -16.03 18.15
CA GLY A 553 -24.76 -14.93 18.49
C GLY A 553 -25.19 -14.07 17.28
N ALA A 554 -24.36 -14.02 16.24
CA ALA A 554 -24.57 -13.20 15.04
C ALA A 554 -24.93 -14.02 13.78
N LYS A 555 -25.15 -15.33 13.89
CA LYS A 555 -25.38 -16.23 12.75
C LYS A 555 -26.54 -15.82 11.82
N ASP A 556 -27.60 -15.23 12.37
CA ASP A 556 -28.76 -14.73 11.60
C ASP A 556 -28.42 -13.50 10.72
N TYR A 557 -27.20 -12.97 10.83
CA TYR A 557 -26.68 -11.80 10.10
C TYR A 557 -25.37 -12.12 9.35
N ALA A 558 -25.01 -13.40 9.21
CA ALA A 558 -23.78 -13.82 8.54
C ALA A 558 -23.71 -13.36 7.07
N ASP A 559 -24.85 -13.13 6.42
CA ASP A 559 -24.98 -12.56 5.08
C ASP A 559 -24.49 -11.10 4.97
N LYS A 560 -24.41 -10.38 6.09
CA LYS A 560 -23.80 -9.04 6.17
C LYS A 560 -22.29 -9.05 6.39
N VAL A 561 -21.68 -10.21 6.65
CA VAL A 561 -20.22 -10.32 6.84
C VAL A 561 -19.57 -10.62 5.50
N ILE A 562 -19.07 -9.56 4.86
CA ILE A 562 -18.45 -9.62 3.54
C ILE A 562 -16.95 -9.81 3.73
N VAL A 563 -16.42 -10.94 3.27
CA VAL A 563 -14.99 -11.27 3.35
C VAL A 563 -14.41 -11.45 1.96
N ASN A 564 -13.34 -10.71 1.65
CA ASN A 564 -12.59 -10.84 0.41
C ASN A 564 -11.18 -11.37 0.71
N GLY A 565 -10.71 -12.33 -0.10
CA GLY A 565 -9.36 -12.89 0.01
C GLY A 565 -9.15 -13.96 1.09
N ALA A 566 -10.20 -14.35 1.83
CA ALA A 566 -10.16 -15.40 2.84
C ALA A 566 -11.50 -16.15 2.95
N LEU A 567 -11.47 -17.34 3.55
CA LEU A 567 -12.67 -18.12 3.85
C LEU A 567 -13.34 -17.65 5.15
N VAL A 568 -14.68 -17.75 5.16
CA VAL A 568 -15.55 -17.42 6.29
C VAL A 568 -16.48 -18.59 6.63
N LYS A 569 -16.77 -18.78 7.92
CA LYS A 569 -17.83 -19.69 8.39
C LYS A 569 -18.54 -19.15 9.63
N VAL A 570 -19.70 -19.72 9.96
CA VAL A 570 -20.36 -19.47 11.25
C VAL A 570 -19.78 -20.38 12.32
N GLU A 571 -19.55 -19.88 13.54
CA GLU A 571 -19.12 -20.70 14.66
C GLU A 571 -20.15 -21.80 14.99
N GLY A 572 -19.66 -23.01 15.22
CA GLY A 572 -20.51 -24.19 15.46
C GLY A 572 -21.19 -24.76 14.21
N SER A 573 -21.08 -24.12 13.05
CA SER A 573 -21.53 -24.69 11.77
C SER A 573 -20.75 -25.96 11.41
N ALA A 574 -21.35 -26.76 10.52
CA ALA A 574 -20.69 -27.91 9.91
C ALA A 574 -19.99 -27.55 8.58
N ASP A 575 -19.66 -26.27 8.37
CA ASP A 575 -18.97 -25.78 7.17
C ASP A 575 -17.56 -26.37 7.08
N MET A 576 -17.13 -26.73 5.87
CA MET A 576 -15.89 -27.46 5.62
C MET A 576 -15.07 -26.83 4.50
N ALA A 577 -13.75 -26.85 4.66
CA ALA A 577 -12.80 -26.68 3.58
C ALA A 577 -12.28 -28.05 3.13
N VAL A 578 -12.01 -28.21 1.83
CA VAL A 578 -11.67 -29.50 1.21
C VAL A 578 -10.49 -29.32 0.25
N ALA A 579 -9.39 -30.03 0.51
CA ALA A 579 -8.17 -30.03 -0.30
C ALA A 579 -8.00 -31.29 -1.16
N ASN A 580 -8.78 -32.35 -0.92
CA ASN A 580 -8.60 -33.63 -1.63
C ASN A 580 -9.88 -34.47 -1.77
N ALA A 581 -9.76 -35.57 -2.50
CA ALA A 581 -10.88 -36.45 -2.84
C ALA A 581 -11.50 -37.17 -1.63
N ASP A 582 -10.72 -37.50 -0.60
CA ASP A 582 -11.21 -38.20 0.59
C ASP A 582 -12.02 -37.23 1.47
N GLU A 583 -11.50 -36.03 1.73
CA GLU A 583 -12.23 -34.94 2.40
C GLU A 583 -13.51 -34.55 1.65
N LEU A 584 -13.50 -34.56 0.30
CA LEU A 584 -14.70 -34.31 -0.49
C LEU A 584 -15.77 -35.38 -0.23
N LEU A 585 -15.36 -36.66 -0.18
CA LEU A 585 -16.28 -37.78 0.12
C LEU A 585 -16.84 -37.69 1.54
N GLU A 586 -16.06 -37.21 2.52
CA GLU A 586 -16.51 -36.96 3.89
C GLU A 586 -17.56 -35.82 3.92
N ALA A 587 -17.28 -34.69 3.27
CA ALA A 587 -18.23 -33.59 3.14
C ALA A 587 -19.54 -34.05 2.45
N MET A 588 -19.45 -34.85 1.38
CA MET A 588 -20.61 -35.46 0.72
C MET A 588 -21.37 -36.48 1.59
N ALA A 589 -20.74 -37.04 2.63
CA ALA A 589 -21.43 -37.91 3.58
C ALA A 589 -22.32 -37.10 4.54
N LEU A 590 -21.88 -35.90 4.96
CA LEU A 590 -22.69 -35.00 5.80
C LEU A 590 -24.00 -34.59 5.12
N LEU A 591 -23.95 -34.32 3.81
CA LEU A 591 -25.13 -33.92 3.03
C LEU A 591 -26.24 -34.98 3.00
N LYS A 592 -25.91 -36.26 3.25
CA LYS A 592 -26.87 -37.38 3.29
C LYS A 592 -27.64 -37.44 4.61
N ALA A 593 -27.22 -36.69 5.65
CA ALA A 593 -27.91 -36.59 6.92
C ALA A 593 -28.98 -35.48 6.89
N GLU A 594 -30.17 -35.79 7.37
CA GLU A 594 -31.33 -34.89 7.37
C GLU A 594 -31.12 -33.69 8.32
N SER A 595 -31.31 -32.47 7.81
CA SER A 595 -31.29 -31.21 8.58
C SER A 595 -32.01 -30.10 7.80
N GLU A 596 -32.42 -29.05 8.50
CA GLU A 596 -32.85 -27.78 7.90
C GLU A 596 -31.71 -26.74 7.85
N GLU A 597 -30.64 -26.95 8.62
CA GLU A 597 -29.45 -26.10 8.59
C GLU A 597 -28.63 -26.35 7.32
N SER A 598 -28.21 -25.26 6.67
CA SER A 598 -27.32 -25.32 5.52
C SER A 598 -25.89 -25.70 5.92
N VAL A 599 -25.14 -26.24 4.97
CA VAL A 599 -23.70 -26.48 5.11
C VAL A 599 -22.97 -25.93 3.89
N SER A 600 -21.92 -25.17 4.12
CA SER A 600 -21.04 -24.61 3.09
C SER A 600 -19.79 -25.48 2.94
N ILE A 601 -19.50 -25.93 1.73
CA ILE A 601 -18.33 -26.74 1.39
C ILE A 601 -17.48 -25.90 0.43
N TYR A 602 -16.27 -25.56 0.85
CA TYR A 602 -15.32 -24.75 0.09
C TYR A 602 -14.18 -25.62 -0.41
N LEU A 603 -13.83 -25.52 -1.69
CA LEU A 603 -12.58 -26.13 -2.17
C LEU A 603 -11.40 -25.20 -1.89
N ILE A 604 -10.27 -25.78 -1.47
CA ILE A 604 -9.00 -25.06 -1.23
C ILE A 604 -7.83 -25.64 -2.05
N ASP A 605 -8.09 -26.65 -2.88
CA ASP A 605 -7.18 -27.17 -3.89
C ASP A 605 -7.98 -27.85 -5.04
N ASP A 606 -7.33 -28.13 -6.16
CA ASP A 606 -7.89 -28.89 -7.28
C ASP A 606 -8.05 -30.38 -6.92
N ILE A 607 -9.23 -30.94 -7.14
CA ILE A 607 -9.58 -32.30 -6.73
C ILE A 607 -9.62 -33.23 -7.94
N ASN A 608 -8.80 -34.29 -7.91
CA ASN A 608 -8.82 -35.35 -8.92
C ASN A 608 -9.53 -36.60 -8.40
N LEU A 609 -10.65 -36.98 -9.04
CA LEU A 609 -11.45 -38.16 -8.71
C LEU A 609 -11.08 -39.41 -9.55
N GLN A 610 -9.95 -39.40 -10.25
CA GLN A 610 -9.52 -40.54 -11.06
C GLN A 610 -9.26 -41.78 -10.19
N GLY A 611 -10.12 -42.80 -10.35
CA GLY A 611 -10.06 -44.04 -9.56
C GLY A 611 -10.79 -43.96 -8.23
N THR A 612 -11.28 -42.78 -7.84
CA THR A 612 -12.14 -42.56 -6.67
C THR A 612 -13.55 -43.05 -6.99
N ALA A 613 -14.09 -43.95 -6.16
CA ALA A 613 -15.44 -44.47 -6.35
C ALA A 613 -16.49 -43.44 -5.90
N TRP A 614 -17.17 -42.80 -6.86
CA TRP A 614 -18.29 -41.91 -6.56
C TRP A 614 -19.62 -42.65 -6.59
N THR A 615 -20.49 -42.34 -5.63
CA THR A 615 -21.92 -42.71 -5.64
C THR A 615 -22.71 -41.40 -5.63
N PRO A 616 -23.73 -41.21 -6.51
CA PRO A 616 -24.47 -39.95 -6.60
C PRO A 616 -24.99 -39.49 -5.23
N VAL A 617 -24.82 -38.21 -4.93
CA VAL A 617 -25.08 -37.65 -3.60
C VAL A 617 -26.54 -37.24 -3.49
N HIS A 618 -27.30 -38.00 -2.70
CA HIS A 618 -28.66 -37.66 -2.31
C HIS A 618 -28.66 -36.73 -1.08
N SER A 619 -28.74 -35.43 -1.31
CA SER A 619 -28.81 -34.41 -0.26
C SER A 619 -30.13 -34.47 0.53
N ARG A 620 -30.03 -34.29 1.85
CA ARG A 620 -31.15 -34.22 2.81
C ARG A 620 -31.14 -32.96 3.69
N ARG A 621 -30.24 -32.03 3.41
CA ARG A 621 -30.12 -30.70 4.01
C ARG A 621 -29.80 -29.66 2.92
N PRO A 622 -30.09 -28.36 3.14
CA PRO A 622 -29.58 -27.32 2.26
C PRO A 622 -28.05 -27.34 2.22
N PHE A 623 -27.44 -26.92 1.10
CA PHE A 623 -25.99 -26.78 1.04
C PHE A 623 -25.51 -25.80 -0.03
N VAL A 624 -24.31 -25.28 0.17
CA VAL A 624 -23.51 -24.56 -0.82
C VAL A 624 -22.25 -25.40 -1.10
N LEU A 625 -21.95 -25.67 -2.37
CA LEU A 625 -20.62 -26.12 -2.81
C LEU A 625 -19.98 -24.98 -3.59
N ASP A 626 -19.04 -24.29 -2.95
CA ASP A 626 -18.24 -23.24 -3.56
C ASP A 626 -16.89 -23.81 -4.00
N GLY A 627 -16.64 -23.77 -5.30
CA GLY A 627 -15.38 -24.19 -5.88
C GLY A 627 -14.22 -23.24 -5.57
N ASN A 628 -14.49 -21.99 -5.16
CA ASN A 628 -13.47 -20.98 -4.90
C ASN A 628 -12.46 -20.82 -6.06
N GLY A 629 -12.89 -21.07 -7.30
CA GLY A 629 -12.07 -21.09 -8.52
C GLY A 629 -11.42 -22.46 -8.87
N HIS A 630 -11.42 -23.42 -7.95
CA HIS A 630 -10.80 -24.74 -8.13
C HIS A 630 -11.63 -25.71 -9.01
N THR A 631 -10.97 -26.79 -9.41
CA THR A 631 -11.45 -27.78 -10.37
C THR A 631 -11.69 -29.15 -9.72
N ILE A 632 -12.89 -29.73 -9.92
CA ILE A 632 -13.13 -31.17 -9.71
C ILE A 632 -12.97 -31.90 -11.04
N SER A 633 -12.06 -32.86 -11.11
CA SER A 633 -11.70 -33.54 -12.36
C SER A 633 -11.91 -35.06 -12.34
N ASN A 634 -12.14 -35.63 -13.53
CA ASN A 634 -12.21 -37.08 -13.79
C ASN A 634 -13.33 -37.82 -13.02
N LEU A 635 -14.43 -37.14 -12.67
CA LEU A 635 -15.60 -37.74 -12.03
C LEU A 635 -16.15 -38.91 -12.88
N THR A 636 -16.29 -40.07 -12.27
CA THR A 636 -17.04 -41.21 -12.81
C THR A 636 -17.97 -41.78 -11.73
N THR A 637 -19.16 -42.22 -12.12
CA THR A 637 -20.23 -42.60 -11.18
C THR A 637 -21.18 -43.61 -11.83
N SER A 638 -22.00 -44.30 -11.04
CA SER A 638 -22.97 -45.31 -11.49
C SER A 638 -24.42 -44.89 -11.20
N THR A 639 -25.36 -45.33 -12.02
CA THR A 639 -26.80 -45.11 -11.81
C THR A 639 -27.26 -45.62 -10.44
N ILE A 640 -28.11 -44.84 -9.77
CA ILE A 640 -28.85 -45.24 -8.58
C ILE A 640 -30.35 -44.99 -8.77
N GLU A 641 -31.19 -45.71 -8.02
CA GLU A 641 -32.61 -45.39 -7.90
C GLU A 641 -32.79 -44.14 -7.01
N ALA A 642 -33.29 -43.03 -7.56
CA ALA A 642 -33.59 -41.84 -6.76
C ALA A 642 -34.88 -42.03 -5.94
N SER A 643 -35.03 -41.27 -4.84
CA SER A 643 -36.20 -41.30 -3.95
C SER A 643 -37.54 -41.07 -4.66
N SER A 644 -37.52 -40.45 -5.83
CA SER A 644 -38.66 -40.16 -6.70
C SER A 644 -39.14 -41.34 -7.55
N GLY A 645 -38.44 -42.49 -7.54
CA GLY A 645 -38.71 -43.62 -8.44
C GLY A 645 -38.18 -43.41 -9.86
N PHE A 646 -37.15 -42.58 -10.02
CA PHE A 646 -36.48 -42.29 -11.28
C PHE A 646 -34.99 -42.63 -11.16
N PRO A 647 -34.42 -43.49 -12.03
CA PRO A 647 -32.98 -43.76 -12.02
C PRO A 647 -32.16 -42.51 -12.36
N ALA A 648 -31.09 -42.25 -11.62
CA ALA A 648 -30.29 -41.04 -11.71
C ALA A 648 -28.78 -41.34 -11.68
N VAL A 649 -28.00 -40.62 -12.49
CA VAL A 649 -26.54 -40.78 -12.59
C VAL A 649 -25.87 -39.39 -12.74
N SER A 650 -25.10 -39.00 -11.73
CA SER A 650 -24.53 -37.64 -11.60
C SER A 650 -23.62 -37.51 -10.38
N MET A 651 -23.04 -36.31 -10.18
CA MET A 651 -22.41 -35.93 -8.91
C MET A 651 -23.45 -35.87 -7.79
N PHE A 652 -24.55 -35.11 -7.99
CA PHE A 652 -25.66 -34.94 -7.05
C PHE A 652 -26.98 -35.43 -7.64
N SER A 653 -27.79 -36.13 -6.85
CA SER A 653 -28.99 -36.83 -7.32
C SER A 653 -30.20 -36.61 -6.41
N GLY A 654 -31.39 -36.45 -6.97
CA GLY A 654 -32.66 -36.54 -6.23
C GLY A 654 -32.85 -35.44 -5.17
N ASN A 655 -32.42 -34.21 -5.47
CA ASN A 655 -32.31 -33.16 -4.48
C ASN A 655 -33.64 -32.85 -3.76
N ASN A 656 -33.65 -33.05 -2.43
CA ASN A 656 -34.79 -32.82 -1.54
C ASN A 656 -34.78 -31.43 -0.86
N LYS A 657 -33.68 -30.68 -0.95
CA LYS A 657 -33.45 -29.40 -0.24
C LYS A 657 -32.84 -28.38 -1.20
N SER A 658 -32.53 -27.16 -0.74
CA SER A 658 -31.88 -26.19 -1.63
C SER A 658 -30.43 -26.58 -1.88
N ALA A 659 -29.94 -26.41 -3.11
CA ALA A 659 -28.55 -26.67 -3.45
C ALA A 659 -27.99 -25.48 -4.24
N GLU A 660 -26.85 -24.98 -3.81
CA GLU A 660 -26.12 -23.93 -4.49
C GLU A 660 -24.74 -24.41 -4.93
N PHE A 661 -24.37 -24.08 -6.16
CA PHE A 661 -23.08 -24.39 -6.76
C PHE A 661 -22.46 -23.10 -7.26
N ARG A 662 -21.29 -22.75 -6.73
CA ARG A 662 -20.66 -21.44 -6.93
C ARG A 662 -19.20 -21.60 -7.35
N ASN A 663 -18.72 -20.73 -8.24
CA ASN A 663 -17.29 -20.56 -8.59
C ASN A 663 -16.52 -21.88 -8.86
N LEU A 664 -17.15 -22.85 -9.52
CA LEU A 664 -16.67 -24.24 -9.61
C LEU A 664 -16.31 -24.62 -11.05
N ASN A 665 -15.13 -25.19 -11.23
CA ASN A 665 -14.74 -25.84 -12.48
C ASN A 665 -14.95 -27.36 -12.37
N ILE A 666 -15.49 -27.99 -13.41
CA ILE A 666 -15.56 -29.44 -13.55
C ILE A 666 -14.95 -29.85 -14.89
N ASP A 667 -14.02 -30.80 -14.88
CA ASP A 667 -13.27 -31.22 -16.07
C ASP A 667 -13.23 -32.75 -16.24
N LYS A 668 -13.31 -33.22 -17.48
CA LYS A 668 -13.23 -34.66 -17.85
C LYS A 668 -14.21 -35.58 -17.08
N ALA A 669 -15.35 -35.08 -16.63
CA ALA A 669 -16.37 -35.93 -16.02
C ALA A 669 -16.96 -36.88 -17.08
N ASN A 670 -17.03 -38.17 -16.78
CA ASN A 670 -17.57 -39.19 -17.68
C ASN A 670 -18.69 -39.97 -17.01
N ILE A 671 -19.92 -39.61 -17.38
CA ILE A 671 -21.16 -40.07 -16.78
C ILE A 671 -21.86 -40.98 -17.78
N THR A 672 -22.12 -42.24 -17.39
CA THR A 672 -22.80 -43.22 -18.26
C THR A 672 -23.91 -43.88 -17.47
N GLY A 673 -25.15 -43.67 -17.91
CA GLY A 673 -26.32 -44.34 -17.36
C GLY A 673 -26.39 -45.82 -17.73
N ASP A 674 -27.38 -46.51 -17.18
CA ASP A 674 -27.65 -47.93 -17.44
C ASP A 674 -28.57 -48.12 -18.66
N GLY A 675 -29.13 -47.05 -19.20
CA GLY A 675 -30.06 -47.05 -20.33
C GLY A 675 -31.50 -47.35 -19.94
N SER A 676 -31.86 -47.27 -18.65
CA SER A 676 -33.24 -47.49 -18.20
C SER A 676 -34.21 -46.46 -18.76
N GLU A 677 -35.50 -46.80 -18.79
CA GLU A 677 -36.56 -45.80 -18.95
C GLU A 677 -36.48 -44.77 -17.80
N ASN A 678 -36.72 -43.50 -18.15
CA ASN A 678 -36.63 -42.32 -17.29
C ASN A 678 -35.25 -42.09 -16.60
N CYS A 679 -34.18 -42.75 -17.06
CA CYS A 679 -32.81 -42.51 -16.61
C CYS A 679 -32.43 -41.04 -16.77
N CYS A 680 -32.03 -40.38 -15.69
CA CYS A 680 -31.66 -38.98 -15.64
C CYS A 680 -30.14 -38.82 -15.47
N GLY A 681 -29.46 -38.35 -16.50
CA GLY A 681 -28.00 -38.18 -16.53
C GLY A 681 -27.58 -36.72 -16.48
N ALA A 682 -26.63 -36.40 -15.62
CA ALA A 682 -25.98 -35.09 -15.58
C ALA A 682 -24.52 -35.22 -15.11
N VAL A 683 -23.68 -34.23 -15.38
CA VAL A 683 -22.42 -34.10 -14.63
C VAL A 683 -22.74 -33.62 -13.22
N LEU A 684 -23.44 -32.50 -13.10
CA LEU A 684 -23.68 -31.87 -11.80
C LEU A 684 -24.91 -32.44 -11.08
N LEU A 685 -26.14 -32.20 -11.59
CA LEU A 685 -27.39 -32.50 -10.88
C LEU A 685 -28.39 -33.32 -11.73
N ALA A 686 -28.74 -34.53 -11.27
CA ALA A 686 -29.80 -35.33 -11.87
C ALA A 686 -31.01 -35.44 -10.92
N VAL A 687 -32.19 -35.09 -11.42
CA VAL A 687 -33.47 -35.09 -10.67
C VAL A 687 -33.49 -34.09 -9.51
N ALA A 688 -34.32 -33.05 -9.65
CA ALA A 688 -34.80 -32.21 -8.55
C ALA A 688 -36.32 -32.38 -8.43
N ASN A 689 -36.85 -32.63 -7.21
CA ASN A 689 -38.25 -33.04 -7.00
C ASN A 689 -38.83 -32.53 -5.67
N THR A 690 -38.97 -31.22 -5.48
CA THR A 690 -39.83 -30.65 -4.43
C THR A 690 -40.47 -29.32 -4.85
N THR A 691 -41.50 -28.90 -4.11
CA THR A 691 -42.28 -27.69 -4.41
C THR A 691 -41.79 -26.40 -3.72
N GLU A 692 -40.79 -26.46 -2.85
CA GLU A 692 -40.42 -25.37 -1.91
C GLU A 692 -38.90 -25.07 -1.81
N VAL A 693 -38.06 -25.71 -2.63
CA VAL A 693 -36.59 -25.57 -2.59
C VAL A 693 -36.06 -25.10 -3.93
N THR A 694 -34.81 -24.62 -3.99
CA THR A 694 -34.19 -24.06 -5.22
C THR A 694 -32.90 -24.79 -5.60
N ALA A 695 -32.55 -24.77 -6.88
CA ALA A 695 -31.21 -25.11 -7.34
C ALA A 695 -30.57 -23.90 -8.02
N VAL A 696 -29.53 -23.34 -7.41
CA VAL A 696 -28.78 -22.18 -7.92
C VAL A 696 -27.42 -22.65 -8.40
N ILE A 697 -27.05 -22.28 -9.63
CA ILE A 697 -25.75 -22.61 -10.22
C ILE A 697 -25.19 -21.30 -10.77
N GLU A 698 -24.11 -20.80 -10.20
CA GLU A 698 -23.55 -19.49 -10.51
C GLU A 698 -22.03 -19.57 -10.71
N ASN A 699 -21.53 -18.99 -11.82
CA ASN A 699 -20.10 -19.03 -12.15
C ASN A 699 -19.51 -20.46 -12.15
N VAL A 700 -20.20 -21.39 -12.82
CA VAL A 700 -19.77 -22.80 -12.93
C VAL A 700 -19.41 -23.14 -14.38
N THR A 701 -18.22 -23.70 -14.60
CA THR A 701 -17.76 -24.18 -15.91
C THR A 701 -17.64 -25.69 -15.91
N ILE A 702 -18.33 -26.36 -16.85
CA ILE A 702 -18.18 -27.79 -17.10
C ILE A 702 -17.49 -27.98 -18.45
N SER A 703 -16.35 -28.67 -18.45
CA SER A 703 -15.45 -28.79 -19.59
C SER A 703 -15.07 -30.23 -19.89
N ASN A 704 -14.81 -30.53 -21.18
CA ASN A 704 -14.33 -31.83 -21.69
C ASN A 704 -15.12 -33.07 -21.21
N SER A 705 -16.38 -32.87 -20.80
CA SER A 705 -17.16 -33.86 -20.07
C SER A 705 -18.16 -34.58 -20.97
N THR A 706 -18.44 -35.84 -20.66
CA THR A 706 -19.35 -36.69 -21.42
C THR A 706 -20.49 -37.20 -20.54
N VAL A 707 -21.72 -37.12 -21.04
CA VAL A 707 -22.91 -37.75 -20.44
C VAL A 707 -23.58 -38.63 -21.48
N SER A 708 -23.83 -39.90 -21.16
CA SER A 708 -24.41 -40.84 -22.13
C SER A 708 -25.33 -41.89 -21.51
N ASN A 709 -26.13 -42.54 -22.37
CA ASN A 709 -26.97 -43.71 -22.02
C ASN A 709 -28.01 -43.47 -20.90
N CYS A 710 -28.66 -42.30 -20.92
CA CYS A 710 -29.86 -42.00 -20.12
C CYS A 710 -30.97 -41.43 -21.01
N GLU A 711 -32.24 -41.51 -20.61
CA GLU A 711 -33.38 -40.94 -21.36
C GLU A 711 -33.42 -39.41 -21.30
N HIS A 712 -33.03 -38.80 -20.17
CA HIS A 712 -32.92 -37.35 -20.03
C HIS A 712 -31.48 -37.00 -19.68
N SER A 713 -30.80 -36.20 -20.50
CA SER A 713 -29.36 -35.96 -20.33
C SER A 713 -28.97 -34.49 -20.54
N SER A 714 -28.07 -33.98 -19.70
CA SER A 714 -27.32 -32.74 -19.94
C SER A 714 -25.96 -32.73 -19.23
N VAL A 715 -25.20 -31.63 -19.26
CA VAL A 715 -24.05 -31.50 -18.33
C VAL A 715 -24.45 -30.88 -16.98
N PHE A 716 -25.26 -29.82 -16.97
CA PHE A 716 -25.67 -29.17 -15.72
C PHE A 716 -26.81 -29.90 -15.01
N VAL A 717 -28.04 -29.81 -15.52
CA VAL A 717 -29.24 -30.40 -14.88
C VAL A 717 -29.91 -31.43 -15.79
N GLY A 718 -29.93 -32.70 -15.41
CA GLY A 718 -30.46 -33.78 -16.27
C GLY A 718 -31.98 -33.73 -16.41
N TYR A 719 -32.67 -33.57 -15.28
CA TYR A 719 -34.13 -33.57 -15.14
C TYR A 719 -34.53 -32.64 -13.99
N SER A 720 -35.47 -31.71 -14.23
CA SER A 720 -36.01 -30.83 -13.19
C SER A 720 -37.53 -30.92 -13.14
N TYR A 721 -38.08 -31.19 -11.95
CA TYR A 721 -39.50 -31.43 -11.71
C TYR A 721 -39.98 -30.66 -10.48
N TRP A 722 -40.87 -29.68 -10.71
CA TRP A 722 -41.36 -28.69 -9.74
C TRP A 722 -40.34 -27.74 -9.06
N THR A 723 -39.07 -28.13 -8.91
CA THR A 723 -38.01 -27.34 -8.28
C THR A 723 -37.49 -26.22 -9.17
N PRO A 724 -37.61 -24.93 -8.82
CA PRO A 724 -36.98 -23.83 -9.54
C PRO A 724 -35.47 -24.02 -9.74
N VAL A 725 -34.99 -23.75 -10.95
CA VAL A 725 -33.58 -23.86 -11.33
C VAL A 725 -33.14 -22.53 -11.95
N SER A 726 -32.02 -21.98 -11.48
CA SER A 726 -31.40 -20.78 -12.06
C SER A 726 -29.92 -21.03 -12.34
N LEU A 727 -29.51 -20.86 -13.59
CA LEU A 727 -28.11 -20.81 -14.00
C LEU A 727 -27.72 -19.36 -14.28
N LYS A 728 -26.56 -18.92 -13.79
CA LYS A 728 -26.02 -17.58 -14.05
C LYS A 728 -24.52 -17.65 -14.30
N ASP A 729 -24.05 -16.96 -15.33
CA ASP A 729 -22.63 -16.87 -15.70
C ASP A 729 -21.96 -18.27 -15.87
N CYS A 730 -22.71 -19.28 -16.33
CA CYS A 730 -22.28 -20.68 -16.44
C CYS A 730 -21.84 -21.07 -17.87
N THR A 731 -20.82 -21.93 -17.99
CA THR A 731 -20.28 -22.36 -19.29
C THR A 731 -20.24 -23.88 -19.46
N ALA A 732 -20.75 -24.39 -20.57
CA ALA A 732 -20.47 -25.74 -21.07
C ALA A 732 -19.46 -25.65 -22.23
N GLU A 733 -18.28 -26.25 -22.07
CA GLU A 733 -17.18 -26.16 -23.04
C GLU A 733 -16.72 -27.56 -23.49
N SER A 734 -16.67 -27.78 -24.81
CA SER A 734 -16.14 -29.02 -25.41
C SER A 734 -16.76 -30.32 -24.86
N CYS A 735 -18.02 -30.26 -24.44
CA CYS A 735 -18.75 -31.38 -23.82
C CYS A 735 -19.56 -32.21 -24.83
N THR A 736 -19.82 -33.48 -24.50
CA THR A 736 -20.62 -34.40 -25.31
C THR A 736 -21.79 -34.97 -24.52
N VAL A 737 -23.01 -34.79 -25.01
CA VAL A 737 -24.23 -35.36 -24.41
C VAL A 737 -24.85 -36.33 -25.43
N ASN A 738 -24.95 -37.61 -25.09
CA ASN A 738 -25.46 -38.68 -25.95
C ASN A 738 -26.64 -39.39 -25.28
N SER A 739 -27.82 -38.78 -25.38
CA SER A 739 -29.05 -39.25 -24.74
C SER A 739 -29.73 -40.38 -25.53
N ASN A 740 -30.56 -41.16 -24.84
CA ASN A 740 -31.53 -42.08 -25.42
C ASN A 740 -32.90 -41.39 -25.65
N GLY A 741 -33.09 -40.16 -25.14
CA GLY A 741 -34.33 -39.38 -25.23
C GLY A 741 -34.10 -37.88 -25.41
N ASN A 742 -34.33 -37.08 -24.37
CA ASN A 742 -34.18 -35.62 -24.39
C ASN A 742 -32.74 -35.21 -24.02
N ALA A 743 -32.16 -34.28 -24.77
CA ALA A 743 -30.76 -33.85 -24.60
C ALA A 743 -30.60 -32.33 -24.68
N GLY A 744 -29.95 -31.72 -23.68
CA GLY A 744 -29.55 -30.31 -23.72
C GLY A 744 -28.15 -30.12 -23.11
N ALA A 745 -27.50 -28.97 -23.28
CA ALA A 745 -26.29 -28.68 -22.51
C ALA A 745 -26.62 -28.26 -21.07
N LEU A 746 -27.56 -27.33 -20.92
CA LEU A 746 -27.94 -26.73 -19.62
C LEU A 746 -29.02 -27.57 -18.91
N LEU A 747 -30.04 -28.03 -19.65
CA LEU A 747 -31.15 -28.80 -19.09
C LEU A 747 -31.63 -29.89 -20.05
N GLY A 748 -31.70 -31.15 -19.58
CA GLY A 748 -32.18 -32.26 -20.41
C GLY A 748 -33.67 -32.12 -20.74
N ILE A 749 -34.50 -31.93 -19.71
CA ILE A 749 -35.93 -31.64 -19.83
C ILE A 749 -36.44 -30.72 -18.71
N ASN A 750 -37.29 -29.75 -19.08
CA ASN A 750 -37.94 -28.81 -18.19
C ASN A 750 -39.38 -29.23 -17.83
N ASN A 751 -39.55 -29.72 -16.60
CA ASN A 751 -40.84 -29.93 -15.94
C ASN A 751 -40.94 -29.11 -14.62
N THR A 752 -40.36 -27.89 -14.57
CA THR A 752 -40.32 -27.05 -13.35
C THR A 752 -41.24 -25.82 -13.40
N LYS A 753 -41.59 -25.31 -12.20
CA LYS A 753 -42.27 -24.02 -12.02
C LYS A 753 -41.54 -22.85 -12.67
N SER A 754 -40.21 -22.91 -12.79
CA SER A 754 -39.40 -21.88 -13.45
C SER A 754 -37.98 -22.39 -13.72
N PHE A 755 -37.51 -22.15 -14.94
CA PHE A 755 -36.09 -22.26 -15.30
C PHE A 755 -35.61 -20.93 -15.86
N SER A 756 -34.47 -20.44 -15.37
CA SER A 756 -33.74 -19.33 -15.96
C SER A 756 -32.29 -19.71 -16.25
N ALA A 757 -31.77 -19.20 -17.36
CA ALA A 757 -30.33 -19.11 -17.61
C ALA A 757 -29.98 -17.68 -18.02
N GLU A 758 -29.00 -17.09 -17.35
CA GLU A 758 -28.50 -15.74 -17.61
C GLU A 758 -27.00 -15.78 -17.93
N ASN A 759 -26.58 -15.06 -18.97
CA ASN A 759 -25.18 -14.95 -19.44
C ASN A 759 -24.48 -16.31 -19.71
N CYS A 760 -25.22 -17.40 -19.89
CA CYS A 760 -24.64 -18.73 -20.03
C CYS A 760 -24.08 -19.00 -21.44
N ALA A 761 -22.99 -19.77 -21.54
CA ALA A 761 -22.34 -20.14 -22.80
C ALA A 761 -22.35 -21.65 -23.06
N VAL A 762 -22.54 -22.06 -24.32
CA VAL A 762 -22.46 -23.46 -24.77
C VAL A 762 -21.55 -23.56 -26.01
N ASN A 763 -20.30 -23.94 -25.78
CA ASN A 763 -19.22 -23.82 -26.76
C ASN A 763 -18.61 -25.18 -27.11
N ASN A 764 -18.35 -25.41 -28.40
CA ASN A 764 -17.77 -26.64 -28.96
C ASN A 764 -18.48 -27.95 -28.52
N CYS A 765 -19.74 -27.87 -28.07
CA CYS A 765 -20.48 -29.01 -27.51
C CYS A 765 -21.18 -29.83 -28.60
N THR A 766 -21.20 -31.16 -28.44
CA THR A 766 -22.02 -32.06 -29.26
C THR A 766 -23.16 -32.61 -28.40
N ILE A 767 -24.39 -32.17 -28.69
CA ILE A 767 -25.60 -32.67 -28.03
C ILE A 767 -26.30 -33.61 -29.00
N SER A 768 -26.62 -34.83 -28.58
CA SER A 768 -27.27 -35.82 -29.44
C SER A 768 -28.31 -36.65 -28.71
N ASN A 769 -29.31 -37.07 -29.47
CA ASN A 769 -30.26 -38.12 -29.11
C ASN A 769 -30.09 -39.29 -30.08
N THR A 770 -30.02 -40.50 -29.53
CA THR A 770 -29.74 -41.76 -30.22
C THR A 770 -30.86 -42.81 -30.12
N GLY A 771 -31.97 -42.49 -29.45
CA GLY A 771 -33.02 -43.47 -29.10
C GLY A 771 -34.43 -43.14 -29.60
N ILE A 772 -35.33 -44.10 -29.37
CA ILE A 772 -36.79 -44.00 -29.59
C ILE A 772 -37.49 -44.44 -28.29
N VAL A 773 -37.43 -43.62 -27.24
CA VAL A 773 -38.25 -43.85 -26.04
C VAL A 773 -39.53 -43.01 -26.15
N ALA A 774 -40.67 -43.60 -25.79
CA ALA A 774 -41.95 -43.31 -26.44
C ALA A 774 -42.86 -42.30 -25.73
N LEU A 775 -42.41 -41.68 -24.63
CA LEU A 775 -43.28 -40.87 -23.76
C LEU A 775 -43.41 -39.39 -24.18
N LEU A 776 -42.34 -38.80 -24.71
CA LEU A 776 -42.30 -37.42 -25.22
C LEU A 776 -41.37 -37.40 -26.45
N SER A 777 -41.79 -36.81 -27.57
CA SER A 777 -41.05 -36.77 -28.84
C SER A 777 -39.54 -36.50 -28.64
N PRO A 778 -38.65 -37.52 -28.76
CA PRO A 778 -37.26 -37.41 -28.31
C PRO A 778 -36.45 -36.35 -29.06
N ARG A 779 -35.92 -35.36 -28.34
CA ARG A 779 -35.34 -34.13 -28.93
C ARG A 779 -34.07 -33.65 -28.23
N ALA A 780 -33.08 -33.31 -29.05
CA ALA A 780 -31.86 -32.62 -28.71
C ALA A 780 -31.99 -31.12 -29.05
N GLY A 781 -31.69 -30.25 -28.08
CA GLY A 781 -31.59 -28.79 -28.25
C GLY A 781 -30.26 -28.29 -27.69
N ILE A 782 -29.80 -27.11 -28.13
CA ILE A 782 -28.46 -26.62 -27.72
C ILE A 782 -28.42 -26.32 -26.21
N TYR A 783 -29.37 -25.54 -25.69
CA TYR A 783 -29.43 -25.24 -24.25
C TYR A 783 -30.34 -26.23 -23.51
N ILE A 784 -31.56 -26.42 -24.02
CA ILE A 784 -32.61 -27.19 -23.35
C ILE A 784 -33.17 -28.23 -24.32
N GLY A 785 -33.20 -29.50 -23.91
CA GLY A 785 -33.64 -30.60 -24.76
C GLY A 785 -35.13 -30.61 -25.05
N THR A 786 -35.98 -30.50 -24.03
CA THR A 786 -37.45 -30.45 -24.19
C THR A 786 -38.12 -29.70 -23.03
N TRP A 787 -39.27 -29.08 -23.29
CA TRP A 787 -40.08 -28.39 -22.28
C TRP A 787 -41.57 -28.72 -22.45
N GLN A 788 -42.26 -29.10 -21.37
CA GLN A 788 -43.70 -29.40 -21.42
C GLN A 788 -44.57 -28.13 -21.40
N ALA A 789 -44.71 -27.50 -22.56
CA ALA A 789 -45.39 -26.22 -22.75
C ALA A 789 -46.89 -26.15 -22.36
N GLN A 790 -47.54 -27.29 -22.14
CA GLN A 790 -48.93 -27.34 -21.66
C GLN A 790 -49.05 -27.30 -20.13
N THR A 791 -47.96 -27.55 -19.40
CA THR A 791 -47.97 -27.77 -17.95
C THR A 791 -47.12 -26.74 -17.19
N TYR A 792 -46.02 -26.28 -17.79
CA TYR A 792 -45.02 -25.44 -17.15
C TYR A 792 -44.71 -24.17 -17.97
N PRO A 793 -44.29 -23.05 -17.36
CA PRO A 793 -43.98 -21.81 -18.07
C PRO A 793 -42.71 -21.91 -18.92
N GLU A 794 -42.59 -21.02 -19.91
CA GLU A 794 -41.48 -21.02 -20.87
C GLU A 794 -40.14 -20.72 -20.17
N PRO A 795 -39.11 -21.56 -20.38
CA PRO A 795 -37.79 -21.31 -19.79
C PRO A 795 -37.19 -20.00 -20.30
N THR A 796 -36.67 -19.18 -19.38
CA THR A 796 -36.10 -17.86 -19.68
C THR A 796 -34.63 -17.98 -20.02
N LEU A 797 -34.21 -17.48 -21.19
CA LEU A 797 -32.80 -17.39 -21.58
C LEU A 797 -32.43 -15.92 -21.83
N THR A 798 -31.61 -15.35 -20.96
CA THR A 798 -31.12 -13.96 -21.04
C THR A 798 -29.64 -13.99 -21.41
N ASN A 799 -29.23 -13.23 -22.44
CA ASN A 799 -27.83 -13.09 -22.89
C ASN A 799 -27.06 -14.41 -23.18
N CYS A 800 -27.75 -15.54 -23.34
CA CYS A 800 -27.10 -16.83 -23.53
C CYS A 800 -26.52 -16.98 -24.95
N SER A 801 -25.30 -17.50 -25.05
CA SER A 801 -24.54 -17.65 -26.30
C SER A 801 -24.12 -19.09 -26.60
N HIS A 802 -23.89 -19.41 -27.88
CA HIS A 802 -23.33 -20.70 -28.30
C HIS A 802 -22.40 -20.52 -29.50
N GLN A 803 -21.26 -21.22 -29.49
CA GLN A 803 -20.28 -21.20 -30.59
C GLN A 803 -19.84 -22.62 -30.94
N ASN A 804 -19.81 -22.97 -32.23
CA ASN A 804 -19.41 -24.29 -32.75
C ASN A 804 -20.16 -25.52 -32.20
N SER A 805 -21.17 -25.31 -31.36
CA SER A 805 -21.99 -26.37 -30.76
C SER A 805 -23.07 -26.84 -31.72
N LYS A 806 -23.34 -28.15 -31.74
CA LYS A 806 -24.34 -28.79 -32.60
C LYS A 806 -25.28 -29.68 -31.81
N ALA A 807 -26.55 -29.71 -32.21
CA ALA A 807 -27.55 -30.66 -31.74
C ALA A 807 -27.92 -31.66 -32.85
N VAL A 808 -28.10 -32.94 -32.52
CA VAL A 808 -28.31 -34.05 -33.48
C VAL A 808 -29.46 -34.95 -33.02
N ASN A 809 -30.50 -35.09 -33.84
CA ASN A 809 -31.67 -35.92 -33.54
C ASN A 809 -31.68 -37.24 -34.31
N TYR A 810 -32.18 -38.30 -33.68
CA TYR A 810 -32.18 -39.65 -34.26
C TYR A 810 -33.10 -39.81 -35.48
N LYS A 811 -34.14 -38.96 -35.66
CA LYS A 811 -35.25 -39.25 -36.60
C LYS A 811 -35.98 -38.11 -37.33
N THR A 812 -35.45 -36.87 -37.43
CA THR A 812 -36.07 -35.83 -38.28
C THR A 812 -35.11 -35.18 -39.28
N GLU A 813 -35.58 -35.03 -40.52
CA GLU A 813 -34.82 -34.56 -41.70
C GLU A 813 -34.87 -33.02 -41.89
N SER A 814 -35.40 -32.27 -40.92
CA SER A 814 -35.54 -30.81 -40.99
C SER A 814 -34.72 -30.10 -39.92
N GLU A 815 -33.77 -29.26 -40.34
CA GLU A 815 -32.97 -28.39 -39.47
C GLU A 815 -33.86 -27.44 -38.61
N ASP A 816 -35.07 -27.15 -39.07
CA ASP A 816 -36.08 -26.31 -38.38
C ASP A 816 -36.52 -26.85 -36.98
N GLU A 817 -36.31 -28.13 -36.68
CA GLU A 817 -36.59 -28.68 -35.33
C GLU A 817 -35.40 -28.57 -34.36
N ILE A 818 -34.21 -28.16 -34.83
CA ILE A 818 -32.98 -28.11 -34.04
C ILE A 818 -32.87 -26.74 -33.36
N GLY A 819 -33.68 -26.56 -32.32
CA GLY A 819 -33.81 -25.30 -31.59
C GLY A 819 -32.77 -25.05 -30.49
N ARG A 820 -32.68 -23.78 -30.07
CA ARG A 820 -32.07 -23.38 -28.79
C ARG A 820 -32.80 -23.99 -27.59
N ILE A 821 -34.12 -24.11 -27.72
CA ILE A 821 -35.09 -24.76 -26.83
C ILE A 821 -36.06 -25.50 -27.75
N VAL A 822 -36.46 -26.74 -27.42
CA VAL A 822 -37.41 -27.51 -28.24
C VAL A 822 -38.76 -27.66 -27.50
N LYS A 823 -39.87 -27.33 -28.18
CA LYS A 823 -41.24 -27.20 -27.63
C LYS A 823 -42.13 -28.41 -27.86
#